data_AF-A0ABD3SQK7-F1
#
_entry.id   AF-A0ABD3SQK7-F1
#
_cell.length_a   1.000
_cell.length_b   1.000
_cell.length_c   1.000
_cell.angle_alpha   90.00
_cell.angle_beta   90.00
_cell.angle_gamma   90.00
#
_symmetry.space_group_name_H-M   'P 1'
#
loop_
_entity.id
_entity.type
_entity.pdbx_description
1 polymer ?
#
loop_
_entity_poly.entity_id
_entity_poly.type
_entity_poly.pdbx_seq_one_letter_code
_entity_poly.pdbx_strand_id
1 'polypeptide(L)'
;MSDPTITPRVVRWAILGTGRIANDMVQVLKQLPQTEVIAIGGRSIESATTFGERWDIPRRYGSYEMAVADVDVDVCYVATPSYRHPMDCLLALGRGRAVLCEKSMAPDHTTAGAVMDAARSSNSLFVHGVWSRFFPAMEKIREIMNSGEIGTIKSARASFCQNDGAGSCSALLETGVYCAQFLQWALGGIPNDGGDVVDDDDEAGRPAVRGACMTLHEGSGMDEHVTAIVEFPGGKMGMFECSLAHCSDRSASIHGSAGVIDVPFPFWCPTTIKVTKMTGLGSQEWSRPVIHEFPLPADVVALSTRDGDVPGFNYVNSTGLAYEAMEVNRCLREGLIESPSFSTRQCVENQARVKNRAPAPIQISAEQILREAAERQEQHVLDPIVKIHDAEEYQSHLRDRRKHFEDNIRYRREHIGNWVKYARFEEDNREYERARSVFERALEVDVRNPELWLRYAELEMRNEFVNRARNVLDRAVQLLPRIDFLWYKYVYMEEMVGDMPKCRAVFERWMEWMPDDNAWMSYARFEARGGHMDHAKAIMRRYANTYPSSRSFMRFAKWAEYEAKDIDLARTVYESALVELEPEESRQARVFGRFAAFEERQGEYDRARVIYKHATKLFRLGQEPREKSVPGGRMEGEEEEEEEEEISQWEKEKRDDLYKAYIAFEKRRGDKAGIEDIVIAGQRAEYERRVAADPTDYDAWFEYAKMEEDNQAGSGSSSAAVGDDGNKVREVYERAISNVPPSMDDKQQWRRYIYLWIYYAVYEEMHRRDLDRASKVYDACIDLIPHTKFSFAKIWIYAAKLHIRRMDLASARKLLGKAIGLCGKERIFTEYIALELALGEVNRCRSLYANYLKAMPHNCRAWAKYADLEKSVGEIERCRAIYELAVAQPALDMPEMLWKNYIDFEIDEGEGDNARALYERLLSKTGHVKVWISYSQFEGTEVGKGIDAARDTFKRAHDHMKDAGMKEERVLLLDAWRVFEKTKGDAQSLAKVDAMLPRRVKRKRMRTDEGGAELGWEEYFDYHFPNDEDANAGNLKILEMAAKWKQAQQARDDSSSSEEDDSDEG
;
A
#
# COMPACT_ATOMS: atom_id res chain seq x y z
N MET A 1 -53.28 -4.70 8.87
CA MET A 1 -54.42 -5.50 9.38
C MET A 1 -53.83 -6.51 10.34
N SER A 2 -54.26 -6.51 11.61
CA SER A 2 -53.76 -7.40 12.67
C SER A 2 -54.49 -8.74 12.66
N ASP A 3 -53.73 -9.83 12.52
CA ASP A 3 -54.23 -11.21 12.63
C ASP A 3 -54.63 -11.52 14.09
N PRO A 4 -55.86 -11.99 14.36
CA PRO A 4 -56.39 -12.23 15.71
C PRO A 4 -55.84 -13.49 16.41
N THR A 5 -54.82 -14.16 15.86
CA THR A 5 -54.22 -15.37 16.45
C THR A 5 -52.95 -15.15 17.28
N ILE A 6 -52.46 -13.91 17.36
CA ILE A 6 -51.20 -13.58 18.06
C ILE A 6 -51.44 -13.51 19.58
N THR A 7 -50.80 -14.40 20.34
CA THR A 7 -50.84 -14.34 21.81
C THR A 7 -50.26 -13.00 22.31
N PRO A 8 -50.94 -12.27 23.22
CA PRO A 8 -50.49 -10.96 23.69
C PRO A 8 -49.34 -11.12 24.70
N ARG A 9 -48.14 -11.46 24.21
CA ARG A 9 -46.90 -11.52 25.00
C ARG A 9 -46.20 -10.16 24.97
N VAL A 10 -45.95 -9.60 26.16
CA VAL A 10 -45.05 -8.45 26.33
C VAL A 10 -43.62 -8.91 26.06
N VAL A 11 -42.94 -8.22 25.15
CA VAL A 11 -41.53 -8.51 24.81
C VAL A 11 -40.64 -7.66 25.70
N ARG A 12 -39.72 -8.31 26.42
CA ARG A 12 -38.83 -7.67 27.39
C ARG A 12 -37.43 -7.47 26.81
N TRP A 13 -37.02 -6.22 26.69
CA TRP A 13 -35.77 -5.80 26.06
C TRP A 13 -34.68 -5.52 27.09
N ALA A 14 -33.47 -5.98 26.77
CA ALA A 14 -32.23 -5.51 27.38
C ALA A 14 -31.45 -4.65 26.37
N ILE A 15 -30.92 -3.53 26.84
CA ILE A 15 -30.07 -2.65 26.04
C ILE A 15 -28.62 -2.89 26.44
N LEU A 16 -27.77 -3.19 25.47
CA LEU A 16 -26.33 -3.35 25.69
C LEU A 16 -25.61 -2.17 25.07
N GLY A 17 -25.11 -1.26 25.91
CA GLY A 17 -24.46 -0.02 25.48
C GLY A 17 -25.26 1.22 25.86
N THR A 18 -24.55 2.31 26.16
CA THR A 18 -25.13 3.59 26.62
C THR A 18 -24.88 4.70 25.61
N GLY A 19 -24.80 4.35 24.32
CA GLY A 19 -24.50 5.26 23.21
C GLY A 19 -25.67 6.15 22.78
N ARG A 20 -25.44 7.01 21.78
CA ARG A 20 -26.47 7.91 21.23
C ARG A 20 -27.60 7.12 20.54
N ILE A 21 -27.28 6.07 19.80
CA ILE A 21 -28.31 5.25 19.13
C ILE A 21 -29.14 4.45 20.14
N ALA A 22 -28.52 3.95 21.20
CA ALA A 22 -29.22 3.31 22.31
C ALA A 22 -30.21 4.25 23.00
N ASN A 23 -29.89 5.55 23.08
CA ASN A 23 -30.80 6.57 23.58
C ASN A 23 -32.06 6.66 22.72
N ASP A 24 -31.89 6.80 21.40
CA ASP A 24 -33.01 6.90 20.45
C ASP A 24 -33.86 5.62 20.45
N MET A 25 -33.24 4.44 20.47
CA MET A 25 -33.94 3.16 20.52
C MET A 25 -34.79 3.01 21.79
N VAL A 26 -34.27 3.38 22.96
CA VAL A 26 -35.05 3.31 24.21
C VAL A 26 -36.26 4.24 24.20
N GLN A 27 -36.12 5.44 23.63
CA GLN A 27 -37.24 6.36 23.46
C GLN A 27 -38.36 5.73 22.63
N VAL A 28 -37.99 5.03 21.55
CA VAL A 28 -38.94 4.31 20.70
C VAL A 28 -39.57 3.14 21.45
N LEU A 29 -38.76 2.24 22.03
CA LEU A 29 -39.24 1.03 22.68
C LEU A 29 -40.26 1.31 23.80
N LYS A 30 -40.09 2.39 24.55
CA LYS A 30 -41.02 2.79 25.63
C LYS A 30 -42.40 3.22 25.14
N GLN A 31 -42.55 3.55 23.86
CA GLN A 31 -43.81 3.98 23.26
C GLN A 31 -44.50 2.87 22.47
N LEU A 32 -43.81 1.74 22.24
CA LEU A 32 -44.38 0.63 21.49
C LEU A 32 -45.33 -0.19 22.35
N PRO A 33 -46.47 -0.63 21.79
CA PRO A 33 -47.41 -1.47 22.52
C PRO A 33 -46.78 -2.81 22.87
N GLN A 34 -47.07 -3.30 24.09
CA GLN A 34 -46.63 -4.61 24.59
C GLN A 34 -45.10 -4.80 24.49
N THR A 35 -44.35 -3.74 24.79
CA THR A 35 -42.89 -3.71 24.79
C THR A 35 -42.41 -3.10 26.10
N GLU A 36 -41.43 -3.73 26.75
CA GLU A 36 -40.89 -3.23 28.02
C GLU A 36 -39.36 -3.26 28.00
N VAL A 37 -38.71 -2.16 28.36
CA VAL A 37 -37.25 -2.10 28.54
C VAL A 37 -36.93 -2.36 30.00
N ILE A 38 -36.44 -3.56 30.30
CA ILE A 38 -36.27 -4.03 31.68
C ILE A 38 -34.83 -3.96 32.18
N ALA A 39 -33.84 -3.94 31.29
CA ALA A 39 -32.43 -4.05 31.64
C ALA A 39 -31.54 -3.15 30.77
N ILE A 40 -30.49 -2.58 31.38
CA ILE A 40 -29.41 -1.85 30.71
C ILE A 40 -28.06 -2.40 31.17
N GLY A 41 -27.21 -2.77 30.22
CA GLY A 41 -25.82 -3.16 30.42
C GLY A 41 -24.86 -2.07 29.96
N GLY A 42 -23.94 -1.66 30.83
CA GLY A 42 -22.86 -0.73 30.52
C GLY A 42 -21.48 -1.35 30.74
N ARG A 43 -20.41 -0.66 30.32
CA ARG A 43 -19.01 -1.06 30.64
C ARG A 43 -18.67 -0.86 32.12
N SER A 44 -19.40 0.02 32.79
CA SER A 44 -19.27 0.31 34.21
C SER A 44 -20.66 0.50 34.81
N ILE A 45 -20.79 0.19 36.10
CA ILE A 45 -22.07 0.33 36.80
C ILE A 45 -22.53 1.79 36.82
N GLU A 46 -21.61 2.75 36.88
CA GLU A 46 -21.91 4.18 36.86
C GLU A 46 -22.59 4.57 35.54
N SER A 47 -22.02 4.16 34.40
CA SER A 47 -22.61 4.47 33.08
C SER A 47 -24.00 3.87 32.89
N ALA A 48 -24.19 2.61 33.32
CA ALA A 48 -25.49 1.93 33.28
C ALA A 48 -26.50 2.58 34.23
N THR A 49 -26.03 3.06 35.39
CA THR A 49 -26.86 3.75 36.38
C THR A 49 -27.33 5.10 35.85
N THR A 50 -26.42 5.94 35.35
CA THR A 50 -26.79 7.25 34.77
C THR A 50 -27.77 7.10 33.61
N PHE A 51 -27.54 6.13 32.71
CA PHE A 51 -28.44 5.89 31.59
C PHE A 51 -29.79 5.31 32.05
N GLY A 52 -29.77 4.38 33.01
CA GLY A 52 -30.98 3.79 33.58
C GLY A 52 -31.80 4.75 34.44
N GLU A 53 -31.19 5.77 35.05
CA GLU A 53 -31.89 6.86 35.76
C GLU A 53 -32.60 7.79 34.78
N ARG A 54 -31.90 8.17 33.72
CA ARG A 54 -32.42 9.06 32.68
C ARG A 54 -33.71 8.53 32.06
N TRP A 55 -33.75 7.22 31.81
CA TRP A 55 -34.85 6.57 31.10
C TRP A 55 -35.76 5.74 32.00
N ASP A 56 -35.55 5.69 33.31
CA ASP A 56 -36.33 4.86 34.23
C ASP A 56 -36.34 3.37 33.80
N ILE A 57 -35.12 2.79 33.72
CA ILE A 57 -34.90 1.36 33.47
C ILE A 57 -34.58 0.68 34.82
N PRO A 58 -35.34 -0.35 35.22
CA PRO A 58 -35.29 -0.87 36.58
C PRO A 58 -34.01 -1.66 36.89
N ARG A 59 -33.51 -2.49 35.96
CA ARG A 59 -32.32 -3.31 36.18
C ARG A 59 -31.10 -2.74 35.47
N ARG A 60 -30.03 -2.50 36.22
CA ARG A 60 -28.82 -1.83 35.75
C ARG A 60 -27.61 -2.71 36.04
N TYR A 61 -26.87 -3.06 35.00
CA TYR A 61 -25.76 -3.99 35.09
C TYR A 61 -24.46 -3.31 34.69
N GLY A 62 -23.42 -3.47 35.52
CA GLY A 62 -22.09 -2.94 35.26
C GLY A 62 -21.26 -3.76 34.25
N SER A 63 -21.83 -4.82 33.67
CA SER A 63 -21.24 -5.59 32.58
C SER A 63 -22.32 -6.15 31.66
N TYR A 64 -21.96 -6.44 30.42
CA TYR A 64 -22.87 -6.97 29.41
C TYR A 64 -23.26 -8.43 29.70
N GLU A 65 -22.35 -9.23 30.25
CA GLU A 65 -22.58 -10.61 30.65
C GLU A 65 -23.66 -10.73 31.72
N MET A 66 -23.67 -9.80 32.68
CA MET A 66 -24.71 -9.77 33.71
C MET A 66 -26.08 -9.40 33.14
N ALA A 67 -26.14 -8.47 32.17
CA ALA A 67 -27.38 -8.08 31.51
C ALA A 67 -27.97 -9.21 30.66
N VAL A 68 -27.12 -9.94 29.92
CA VAL A 68 -27.53 -11.09 29.10
C VAL A 68 -27.94 -12.30 29.95
N ALA A 69 -27.33 -12.45 31.13
CA ALA A 69 -27.65 -13.54 32.06
C ALA A 69 -29.00 -13.38 32.76
N ASP A 70 -29.65 -12.21 32.68
CA ASP A 70 -30.97 -12.00 33.25
C ASP A 70 -32.00 -12.94 32.59
N VAL A 71 -32.71 -13.69 33.42
CA VAL A 71 -33.64 -14.73 32.97
C VAL A 71 -34.87 -14.15 32.26
N ASP A 72 -35.25 -12.93 32.63
CA ASP A 72 -36.47 -12.27 32.17
C ASP A 72 -36.30 -11.54 30.83
N VAL A 73 -35.07 -11.45 30.31
CA VAL A 73 -34.78 -10.78 29.03
C VAL A 73 -35.19 -11.68 27.87
N ASP A 74 -36.04 -11.19 26.98
CA ASP A 74 -36.42 -11.91 25.76
C ASP A 74 -35.46 -11.58 24.61
N VAL A 75 -35.05 -10.31 24.49
CA VAL A 75 -34.22 -9.79 23.41
C VAL A 75 -33.16 -8.81 23.90
N CYS A 76 -31.95 -8.92 23.35
CA CYS A 76 -30.84 -8.02 23.57
C CYS A 76 -30.65 -7.11 22.35
N TYR A 77 -30.75 -5.80 22.56
CA TYR A 77 -30.32 -4.81 21.58
C TYR A 77 -28.84 -4.49 21.79
N VAL A 78 -28.00 -4.94 20.87
CA VAL A 78 -26.55 -4.77 20.90
C VAL A 78 -26.22 -3.44 20.22
N ALA A 79 -25.96 -2.40 21.03
CA ALA A 79 -25.53 -1.07 20.61
C ALA A 79 -24.18 -0.71 21.23
N THR A 80 -23.31 -1.72 21.38
CA THR A 80 -21.94 -1.55 21.82
C THR A 80 -21.08 -0.99 20.68
N PRO A 81 -19.79 -0.66 20.87
CA PRO A 81 -18.94 -0.29 19.74
C PRO A 81 -18.83 -1.43 18.72
N SER A 82 -18.73 -1.11 17.43
CA SER A 82 -18.80 -2.08 16.30
C SER A 82 -17.84 -3.26 16.39
N TYR A 83 -16.63 -3.07 16.93
CA TYR A 83 -15.66 -4.17 17.15
C TYR A 83 -16.11 -5.19 18.21
N ARG A 84 -17.06 -4.83 19.09
CA ARG A 84 -17.61 -5.71 20.13
C ARG A 84 -18.89 -6.42 19.74
N HIS A 85 -19.63 -5.91 18.75
CA HIS A 85 -20.86 -6.50 18.26
C HIS A 85 -20.81 -8.04 18.14
N PRO A 86 -19.81 -8.66 17.47
CA PRO A 86 -19.80 -10.12 17.35
C PRO A 86 -19.66 -10.83 18.71
N MET A 87 -18.89 -10.29 19.64
CA MET A 87 -18.72 -10.90 20.97
C MET A 87 -20.01 -10.81 21.79
N ASP A 88 -20.65 -9.64 21.79
CA ASP A 88 -21.87 -9.42 22.57
C ASP A 88 -23.08 -10.16 21.95
N CYS A 89 -23.11 -10.31 20.62
CA CYS A 89 -24.07 -11.17 19.91
C CYS A 89 -23.88 -12.65 20.26
N LEU A 90 -22.66 -13.18 20.18
CA LEU A 90 -22.36 -14.58 20.54
C LEU A 90 -22.71 -14.88 22.00
N LEU A 91 -22.48 -13.92 22.90
CA LEU A 91 -22.84 -14.00 24.31
C LEU A 91 -24.35 -14.13 24.51
N ALA A 92 -25.14 -13.30 23.81
CA ALA A 92 -26.60 -13.31 23.88
C ALA A 92 -27.20 -14.58 23.25
N LEU A 93 -26.75 -14.94 22.05
CA LEU A 93 -27.19 -16.15 21.34
C LEU A 93 -26.81 -17.43 22.09
N GLY A 94 -25.61 -17.47 22.69
CA GLY A 94 -25.16 -18.60 23.53
C GLY A 94 -26.02 -18.82 24.79
N ARG A 95 -26.84 -17.83 25.19
CA ARG A 95 -27.83 -17.94 26.26
C ARG A 95 -29.26 -18.10 25.76
N GLY A 96 -29.46 -18.28 24.45
CA GLY A 96 -30.77 -18.44 23.84
C GLY A 96 -31.60 -17.15 23.81
N ARG A 97 -30.96 -15.97 23.88
CA ARG A 97 -31.65 -14.68 23.80
C ARG A 97 -31.73 -14.24 22.34
N ALA A 98 -32.85 -13.63 21.97
CA ALA A 98 -32.95 -12.98 20.68
C ALA A 98 -32.02 -11.76 20.62
N VAL A 99 -31.52 -11.43 19.44
CA VAL A 99 -30.56 -10.35 19.24
C VAL A 99 -31.00 -9.43 18.12
N LEU A 100 -31.05 -8.13 18.43
CA LEU A 100 -31.04 -7.06 17.43
C LEU A 100 -29.67 -6.38 17.50
N CYS A 101 -28.84 -6.55 16.47
CA CYS A 101 -27.47 -6.06 16.46
C CYS A 101 -27.33 -4.80 15.61
N GLU A 102 -26.90 -3.68 16.20
CA GLU A 102 -26.57 -2.47 15.43
C GLU A 102 -25.54 -2.73 14.33
N LYS A 103 -25.56 -1.89 13.30
CA LYS A 103 -24.61 -1.97 12.20
C LYS A 103 -23.22 -1.41 12.60
N SER A 104 -22.12 -1.95 12.08
CA SER A 104 -21.99 -3.21 11.34
C SER A 104 -22.01 -4.42 12.29
N MET A 105 -22.59 -5.55 11.88
CA MET A 105 -22.70 -6.74 12.75
C MET A 105 -21.33 -7.33 13.14
N ALA A 106 -20.37 -7.31 12.22
CA ALA A 106 -19.02 -7.83 12.40
C ALA A 106 -18.03 -7.10 11.47
N PRO A 107 -16.73 -7.08 11.81
CA PRO A 107 -15.72 -6.45 10.96
C PRO A 107 -15.35 -7.30 9.73
N ASP A 108 -15.51 -8.63 9.80
CA ASP A 108 -15.20 -9.54 8.70
C ASP A 108 -16.25 -10.65 8.54
N HIS A 109 -16.18 -11.31 7.39
CA HIS A 109 -17.12 -12.38 7.03
C HIS A 109 -17.01 -13.64 7.91
N THR A 110 -15.83 -13.91 8.49
CA THR A 110 -15.60 -15.12 9.30
C THR A 110 -16.28 -14.97 10.66
N THR A 111 -16.10 -13.82 11.31
CA THR A 111 -16.83 -13.47 12.53
C THR A 111 -18.32 -13.30 12.29
N ALA A 112 -18.73 -12.73 11.15
CA ALA A 112 -20.13 -12.70 10.74
C ALA A 112 -20.73 -14.12 10.63
N GLY A 113 -20.01 -15.04 9.96
CA GLY A 113 -20.41 -16.44 9.83
C GLY A 113 -20.58 -17.12 11.19
N ALA A 114 -19.63 -16.92 12.11
CA ALA A 114 -19.72 -17.46 13.47
C ALA A 114 -20.96 -16.97 14.25
N VAL A 115 -21.33 -15.70 14.10
CA VAL A 115 -22.56 -15.14 14.71
C VAL A 115 -23.80 -15.81 14.11
N MET A 116 -23.83 -16.02 12.79
CA MET A 116 -24.96 -16.69 12.13
C MET A 116 -25.07 -18.17 12.49
N ASP A 117 -23.95 -18.87 12.58
CA ASP A 117 -23.92 -20.27 13.04
C ASP A 117 -24.38 -20.38 14.50
N ALA A 118 -24.01 -19.43 15.35
CA ALA A 118 -24.51 -19.33 16.71
C ALA A 118 -26.02 -19.06 16.76
N ALA A 119 -26.55 -18.20 15.89
CA ALA A 119 -27.99 -17.94 15.81
C ALA A 119 -28.77 -19.21 15.40
N ARG A 120 -28.28 -19.92 14.38
CA ARG A 120 -28.86 -21.19 13.91
C ARG A 120 -28.79 -22.28 14.98
N SER A 121 -27.64 -22.46 15.63
CA SER A 121 -27.46 -23.51 16.65
C SER A 121 -28.22 -23.23 17.95
N SER A 122 -28.41 -21.96 18.32
CA SER A 122 -29.20 -21.56 19.49
C SER A 122 -30.71 -21.46 19.22
N ASN A 123 -31.15 -21.63 17.96
CA ASN A 123 -32.54 -21.48 17.52
C ASN A 123 -33.17 -20.17 18.03
N SER A 124 -32.38 -19.09 18.05
CA SER A 124 -32.75 -17.79 18.59
C SER A 124 -32.85 -16.77 17.46
N LEU A 125 -33.80 -15.84 17.57
CA LEU A 125 -34.00 -14.79 16.57
C LEU A 125 -32.75 -13.90 16.49
N PHE A 126 -32.21 -13.73 15.29
CA PHE A 126 -31.16 -12.76 15.00
C PHE A 126 -31.64 -11.78 13.93
N VAL A 127 -31.52 -10.48 14.22
CA VAL A 127 -31.85 -9.41 13.28
C VAL A 127 -30.66 -8.44 13.20
N HIS A 128 -30.22 -8.17 11.98
CA HIS A 128 -29.18 -7.16 11.71
C HIS A 128 -29.83 -5.78 11.60
N GLY A 129 -29.25 -4.82 12.33
CA GLY A 129 -29.70 -3.45 12.57
C GLY A 129 -29.63 -2.51 11.37
N VAL A 130 -30.01 -3.00 10.18
CA VAL A 130 -30.15 -2.20 8.96
C VAL A 130 -31.61 -1.78 8.86
N TRP A 131 -32.01 -0.89 9.76
CA TRP A 131 -33.38 -0.41 9.93
C TRP A 131 -34.08 0.06 8.65
N SER A 132 -33.32 0.52 7.64
CA SER A 132 -33.85 0.95 6.33
C SER A 132 -34.70 -0.13 5.66
N ARG A 133 -34.42 -1.41 5.92
CA ARG A 133 -35.13 -2.58 5.35
C ARG A 133 -36.58 -2.71 5.82
N PHE A 134 -36.90 -2.18 6.99
CA PHE A 134 -38.22 -2.35 7.64
C PHE A 134 -39.16 -1.17 7.37
N PHE A 135 -38.72 -0.15 6.64
CA PHE A 135 -39.60 0.96 6.26
C PHE A 135 -40.67 0.49 5.25
N PRO A 136 -41.94 0.93 5.39
CA PRO A 136 -43.01 0.62 4.43
C PRO A 136 -42.68 1.01 2.98
N ALA A 137 -41.83 2.03 2.80
CA ALA A 137 -41.34 2.44 1.49
C ALA A 137 -40.62 1.29 0.75
N MET A 138 -39.86 0.45 1.46
CA MET A 138 -39.15 -0.68 0.87
C MET A 138 -40.10 -1.78 0.40
N GLU A 139 -41.18 -2.02 1.14
CA GLU A 139 -42.25 -2.92 0.70
C GLU A 139 -42.91 -2.41 -0.58
N LYS A 140 -43.19 -1.10 -0.66
CA LYS A 140 -43.77 -0.54 -1.88
C LYS A 140 -42.84 -0.63 -3.08
N ILE A 141 -41.55 -0.38 -2.90
CA ILE A 141 -40.56 -0.56 -3.97
C ILE A 141 -40.57 -2.02 -4.45
N ARG A 142 -40.63 -3.00 -3.53
CA ARG A 142 -40.73 -4.43 -3.87
C ARG A 142 -42.00 -4.74 -4.67
N GLU A 143 -43.15 -4.19 -4.28
CA GLU A 143 -44.40 -4.33 -5.04
C GLU A 143 -44.26 -3.83 -6.47
N ILE A 144 -43.64 -2.67 -6.67
CA ILE A 144 -43.46 -2.03 -7.99
C ILE A 144 -42.45 -2.80 -8.86
N MET A 145 -41.39 -3.34 -8.24
CA MET A 145 -40.44 -4.22 -8.91
C MET A 145 -41.13 -5.51 -9.38
N ASN A 146 -41.97 -6.11 -8.54
CA ASN A 146 -42.69 -7.35 -8.83
C ASN A 146 -43.86 -7.16 -9.81
N SER A 147 -44.51 -5.99 -9.81
CA SER A 147 -45.58 -5.66 -10.76
C SER A 147 -45.09 -5.50 -12.20
N GLY A 148 -43.76 -5.40 -12.41
CA GLY A 148 -43.15 -5.21 -13.72
C GLY A 148 -43.32 -3.79 -14.27
N GLU A 149 -43.77 -2.84 -13.44
CA GLU A 149 -44.08 -1.47 -13.83
C GLU A 149 -42.89 -0.68 -14.40
N ILE A 150 -41.66 -1.05 -14.02
CA ILE A 150 -40.40 -0.47 -14.53
C ILE A 150 -39.67 -1.40 -15.52
N GLY A 151 -40.31 -2.50 -15.92
CA GLY A 151 -39.73 -3.52 -16.79
C GLY A 151 -38.65 -4.36 -16.09
N THR A 152 -37.74 -4.91 -16.88
CA THR A 152 -36.65 -5.76 -16.36
C THR A 152 -35.60 -4.92 -15.65
N ILE A 153 -35.31 -5.23 -14.38
CA ILE A 153 -34.29 -4.50 -13.60
C ILE A 153 -32.90 -4.77 -14.17
N LYS A 154 -32.14 -3.70 -14.45
CA LYS A 154 -30.81 -3.75 -15.07
C LYS A 154 -29.69 -3.27 -14.16
N SER A 155 -29.93 -2.20 -13.40
CA SER A 155 -28.90 -1.65 -12.52
C SER A 155 -29.50 -0.96 -11.31
N ALA A 156 -28.69 -0.73 -10.28
CA ALA A 156 -29.05 0.09 -9.13
C ALA A 156 -27.83 0.89 -8.65
N ARG A 157 -28.08 2.08 -8.11
CA ARG A 157 -27.06 2.96 -7.54
C ARG A 157 -27.43 3.36 -6.12
N ALA A 158 -26.46 3.42 -5.21
CA ALA A 158 -26.66 3.99 -3.88
C ALA A 158 -25.45 4.83 -3.49
N SER A 159 -25.68 6.02 -2.94
CA SER A 159 -24.62 6.86 -2.39
C SER A 159 -24.91 7.19 -0.94
N PHE A 160 -23.92 7.02 -0.07
CA PHE A 160 -23.96 7.46 1.32
C PHE A 160 -22.60 8.04 1.73
N CYS A 161 -22.38 9.30 1.37
CA CYS A 161 -21.20 10.05 1.80
C CYS A 161 -21.63 11.10 2.83
N GLN A 162 -20.95 11.14 3.98
CA GLN A 162 -21.12 12.15 5.02
C GLN A 162 -19.74 12.61 5.51
N ASN A 163 -19.62 13.84 6.00
CA ASN A 163 -18.41 14.27 6.71
C ASN A 163 -18.70 14.30 8.21
N ASP A 164 -18.21 13.32 8.95
CA ASP A 164 -18.39 13.23 10.40
C ASP A 164 -17.20 13.80 11.19
N GLY A 165 -16.14 14.23 10.48
CA GLY A 165 -14.90 14.77 11.08
C GLY A 165 -14.15 13.78 11.96
N ALA A 166 -14.56 12.51 12.00
CA ALA A 166 -14.05 11.50 12.91
C ALA A 166 -13.35 10.40 12.11
N GLY A 167 -12.05 10.58 11.85
CA GLY A 167 -11.20 9.60 11.15
C GLY A 167 -10.94 8.29 11.93
N SER A 168 -11.81 7.91 12.88
CA SER A 168 -11.65 6.73 13.75
C SER A 168 -12.45 5.51 13.30
N CYS A 169 -13.34 5.62 12.31
CA CYS A 169 -14.21 4.53 11.86
C CYS A 169 -14.06 4.24 10.36
N SER A 170 -14.48 3.04 9.95
CA SER A 170 -14.49 2.58 8.54
C SER A 170 -15.73 3.11 7.81
N ALA A 171 -15.53 3.80 6.68
CA ALA A 171 -16.62 4.31 5.84
C ALA A 171 -17.52 3.18 5.32
N LEU A 172 -16.93 2.06 4.92
CA LEU A 172 -17.59 0.88 4.38
C LEU A 172 -18.49 0.22 5.43
N LEU A 173 -18.00 0.05 6.66
CA LEU A 173 -18.77 -0.57 7.74
C LEU A 173 -19.85 0.35 8.30
N GLU A 174 -19.63 1.66 8.31
CA GLU A 174 -20.58 2.62 8.89
C GLU A 174 -21.67 3.08 7.91
N THR A 175 -21.30 3.45 6.69
CA THR A 175 -22.21 4.03 5.68
C THR A 175 -22.38 3.12 4.47
N GLY A 176 -21.30 2.48 4.03
CA GLY A 176 -21.31 1.56 2.90
C GLY A 176 -22.21 0.35 3.09
N VAL A 177 -22.42 -0.11 4.33
CA VAL A 177 -23.33 -1.23 4.66
C VAL A 177 -24.77 -0.97 4.18
N TYR A 178 -25.27 0.26 4.29
CA TYR A 178 -26.61 0.62 3.78
C TYR A 178 -26.68 0.53 2.26
N CYS A 179 -25.63 0.99 1.58
CA CYS A 179 -25.54 0.95 0.13
C CYS A 179 -25.43 -0.49 -0.39
N ALA A 180 -24.51 -1.27 0.17
CA ALA A 180 -24.30 -2.67 -0.20
C ALA A 180 -25.57 -3.50 0.05
N GLN A 181 -26.22 -3.31 1.20
CA GLN A 181 -27.47 -4.01 1.52
C GLN A 181 -28.61 -3.60 0.59
N PHE A 182 -28.72 -2.32 0.22
CA PHE A 182 -29.72 -1.85 -0.74
C PHE A 182 -29.53 -2.51 -2.11
N LEU A 183 -28.28 -2.57 -2.61
CA LEU A 183 -27.97 -3.22 -3.89
C LEU A 183 -28.26 -4.72 -3.85
N GLN A 184 -27.85 -5.41 -2.78
CA GLN A 184 -28.14 -6.84 -2.58
C GLN A 184 -29.64 -7.11 -2.63
N TRP A 185 -30.42 -6.33 -1.88
CA TRP A 185 -31.86 -6.48 -1.86
C TRP A 185 -32.53 -6.16 -3.20
N ALA A 186 -32.10 -5.11 -3.88
CA ALA A 186 -32.71 -4.68 -5.14
C ALA A 186 -32.34 -5.59 -6.34
N LEU A 187 -31.11 -6.09 -6.39
CA LEU A 187 -30.58 -6.80 -7.57
C LEU A 187 -30.42 -8.31 -7.37
N GLY A 188 -30.15 -8.77 -6.14
CA GLY A 188 -29.82 -10.16 -5.80
C GLY A 188 -30.96 -11.16 -5.96
N GLY A 189 -32.22 -10.69 -6.00
CA GLY A 189 -33.40 -11.56 -6.00
C GLY A 189 -33.62 -12.21 -4.62
N ILE A 190 -34.84 -12.67 -4.38
CA ILE A 190 -35.17 -13.47 -3.19
C ILE A 190 -34.99 -14.94 -3.62
N PRO A 191 -34.18 -15.77 -2.93
CA PRO A 191 -34.24 -17.21 -3.14
C PRO A 191 -35.67 -17.65 -2.84
N ASN A 192 -36.39 -18.20 -3.82
CA ASN A 192 -37.76 -18.66 -3.63
C ASN A 192 -37.81 -19.58 -2.40
N ASP A 193 -38.67 -19.23 -1.44
CA ASP A 193 -39.01 -20.07 -0.30
C ASP A 193 -39.42 -21.47 -0.80
N GLY A 194 -38.63 -22.49 -0.46
CA GLY A 194 -39.06 -23.90 -0.55
C GLY A 194 -38.33 -24.82 -1.54
N GLY A 195 -37.10 -24.51 -1.99
CA GLY A 195 -36.28 -25.43 -2.79
C GLY A 195 -35.06 -25.93 -2.04
N ASP A 196 -34.90 -27.25 -1.98
CA ASP A 196 -33.80 -27.99 -1.37
C ASP A 196 -32.41 -27.41 -1.64
N VAL A 197 -31.52 -27.65 -0.66
CA VAL A 197 -30.05 -27.62 -0.72
C VAL A 197 -29.53 -27.60 -2.17
N VAL A 198 -29.26 -26.40 -2.69
CA VAL A 198 -28.38 -26.25 -3.85
C VAL A 198 -26.98 -26.25 -3.27
N ASP A 199 -26.21 -27.27 -3.64
CA ASP A 199 -24.83 -27.50 -3.23
C ASP A 199 -24.01 -26.20 -3.18
N ASP A 200 -23.14 -26.07 -2.17
CA ASP A 200 -22.26 -24.93 -1.91
C ASP A 200 -21.30 -24.55 -3.08
N ASP A 201 -21.31 -25.32 -4.17
CA ASP A 201 -20.38 -25.26 -5.31
C ASP A 201 -20.86 -24.45 -6.53
N ASP A 202 -22.10 -23.93 -6.56
CA ASP A 202 -22.58 -23.14 -7.71
C ASP A 202 -22.08 -21.67 -7.67
N GLU A 203 -20.83 -21.48 -8.07
CA GLU A 203 -20.12 -20.18 -8.14
C GLU A 203 -20.81 -19.17 -9.10
N ALA A 204 -21.68 -19.65 -10.00
CA ALA A 204 -22.34 -18.87 -11.05
C ALA A 204 -23.48 -17.95 -10.55
N GLY A 205 -23.93 -18.10 -9.30
CA GLY A 205 -25.09 -17.40 -8.74
C GLY A 205 -24.78 -16.26 -7.77
N ARG A 206 -23.52 -15.88 -7.54
CA ARG A 206 -23.13 -14.91 -6.50
C ARG A 206 -22.77 -13.52 -7.08
N PRO A 207 -23.02 -12.42 -6.34
CA PRO A 207 -22.59 -11.09 -6.76
C PRO A 207 -21.06 -10.98 -6.78
N ALA A 208 -20.48 -10.46 -7.85
CA ALA A 208 -19.05 -10.33 -8.06
C ALA A 208 -18.62 -8.86 -8.16
N VAL A 209 -17.69 -8.44 -7.31
CA VAL A 209 -17.09 -7.09 -7.41
C VAL A 209 -16.24 -7.01 -8.67
N ARG A 210 -16.62 -6.15 -9.63
CA ARG A 210 -15.91 -5.94 -10.90
C ARG A 210 -14.82 -4.87 -10.81
N GLY A 211 -15.02 -3.89 -9.94
CA GLY A 211 -14.05 -2.85 -9.67
C GLY A 211 -14.35 -2.16 -8.35
N ALA A 212 -13.31 -1.84 -7.58
CA ALA A 212 -13.42 -1.06 -6.36
C ALA A 212 -12.21 -0.13 -6.24
N CYS A 213 -12.45 1.08 -5.76
CA CYS A 213 -11.43 2.04 -5.39
C CYS A 213 -11.64 2.43 -3.92
N MET A 214 -10.55 2.50 -3.17
CA MET A 214 -10.57 2.82 -1.75
C MET A 214 -9.46 3.80 -1.41
N THR A 215 -9.80 4.81 -0.63
CA THR A 215 -8.86 5.75 -0.01
C THR A 215 -8.81 5.48 1.49
N LEU A 216 -7.61 5.45 2.06
CA LEU A 216 -7.39 5.24 3.50
C LEU A 216 -7.11 6.58 4.19
N HIS A 217 -7.63 6.75 5.40
CA HIS A 217 -7.34 7.90 6.25
C HIS A 217 -5.90 7.81 6.78
N GLU A 218 -5.11 8.87 6.60
CA GLU A 218 -3.66 8.89 6.87
C GLU A 218 -3.29 8.57 8.33
N GLY A 219 -4.14 8.92 9.30
CA GLY A 219 -3.86 8.73 10.72
C GLY A 219 -4.26 7.37 11.29
N SER A 220 -5.39 6.81 10.84
CA SER A 220 -5.99 5.59 11.42
C SER A 220 -5.78 4.35 10.56
N GLY A 221 -5.44 4.51 9.27
CA GLY A 221 -5.35 3.42 8.30
C GLY A 221 -6.69 2.77 7.94
N MET A 222 -7.80 3.32 8.44
CA MET A 222 -9.15 2.87 8.10
C MET A 222 -9.58 3.42 6.74
N ASP A 223 -10.52 2.75 6.08
CA ASP A 223 -11.10 3.24 4.84
C ASP A 223 -11.92 4.51 5.07
N GLU A 224 -11.58 5.55 4.34
CA GLU A 224 -12.17 6.89 4.42
C GLU A 224 -13.18 7.12 3.30
N HIS A 225 -12.91 6.56 2.12
CA HIS A 225 -13.79 6.63 0.95
C HIS A 225 -13.70 5.34 0.14
N VAL A 226 -14.85 4.78 -0.22
CA VAL A 226 -14.96 3.56 -1.04
C VAL A 226 -16.01 3.75 -2.13
N THR A 227 -15.60 3.48 -3.38
CA THR A 227 -16.51 3.36 -4.53
C THR A 227 -16.36 1.97 -5.14
N ALA A 228 -17.47 1.27 -5.38
CA ALA A 228 -17.44 -0.07 -5.94
C ALA A 228 -18.55 -0.32 -6.99
N ILE A 229 -18.21 -1.18 -7.95
CA ILE A 229 -19.10 -1.71 -8.98
C ILE A 229 -19.20 -3.23 -8.76
N VAL A 230 -20.42 -3.70 -8.59
CA VAL A 230 -20.75 -5.10 -8.29
C VAL A 230 -21.66 -5.64 -9.39
N GLU A 231 -21.27 -6.73 -10.03
CA GLU A 231 -22.12 -7.46 -10.97
C GLU A 231 -22.92 -8.52 -10.23
N PHE A 232 -24.23 -8.49 -10.41
CA PHE A 232 -25.18 -9.45 -9.86
C PHE A 232 -25.58 -10.48 -10.92
N PRO A 233 -26.06 -11.67 -10.51
CA PRO A 233 -26.54 -12.69 -11.42
C PRO A 233 -27.53 -12.16 -12.47
N GLY A 234 -27.42 -12.65 -13.70
CA GLY A 234 -28.19 -12.15 -14.83
C GLY A 234 -27.65 -10.85 -15.45
N GLY A 235 -26.39 -10.49 -15.18
CA GLY A 235 -25.70 -9.35 -15.78
C GLY A 235 -26.20 -7.99 -15.27
N LYS A 236 -26.79 -7.96 -14.07
CA LYS A 236 -27.28 -6.72 -13.44
C LYS A 236 -26.12 -5.99 -12.78
N MET A 237 -26.08 -4.66 -12.86
CA MET A 237 -24.95 -3.88 -12.34
C MET A 237 -25.35 -3.01 -11.15
N GLY A 238 -24.72 -3.23 -10.00
CA GLY A 238 -24.82 -2.40 -8.81
C GLY A 238 -23.63 -1.45 -8.70
N MET A 239 -23.88 -0.20 -8.31
CA MET A 239 -22.84 0.79 -8.05
C MET A 239 -23.08 1.43 -6.69
N PHE A 240 -22.06 1.49 -5.85
CA PHE A 240 -22.17 2.28 -4.64
C PHE A 240 -20.94 3.13 -4.34
N GLU A 241 -21.21 4.20 -3.60
CA GLU A 241 -20.22 5.15 -3.13
C GLU A 241 -20.50 5.46 -1.66
N CYS A 242 -19.47 5.38 -0.83
CA CYS A 242 -19.54 5.76 0.57
C CYS A 242 -18.27 6.50 1.00
N SER A 243 -18.41 7.44 1.92
CA SER A 243 -17.33 8.33 2.35
C SER A 243 -17.60 8.89 3.73
N LEU A 244 -16.54 9.03 4.52
CA LEU A 244 -16.51 9.83 5.76
C LEU A 244 -15.80 11.19 5.57
N ALA A 245 -15.21 11.45 4.39
CA ALA A 245 -14.48 12.69 4.10
C ALA A 245 -15.32 13.81 3.48
N HIS A 246 -16.42 13.47 2.79
CA HIS A 246 -17.24 14.44 2.06
C HIS A 246 -18.71 14.01 2.01
N CYS A 247 -19.59 14.92 1.60
CA CYS A 247 -21.03 14.66 1.50
C CYS A 247 -21.46 14.40 0.05
N SER A 248 -22.44 13.49 -0.13
CA SER A 248 -23.12 13.25 -1.41
C SER A 248 -24.61 13.58 -1.33
N ASP A 249 -25.33 13.35 -2.43
CA ASP A 249 -26.79 13.45 -2.51
C ASP A 249 -27.53 12.47 -1.59
N ARG A 250 -26.82 11.43 -1.08
CA ARG A 250 -27.33 10.51 -0.06
C ARG A 250 -28.66 9.87 -0.48
N SER A 251 -28.71 9.48 -1.75
CA SER A 251 -29.87 8.92 -2.44
C SER A 251 -29.58 7.51 -2.97
N ALA A 252 -30.63 6.78 -3.36
CA ALA A 252 -30.50 5.53 -4.06
C ALA A 252 -31.48 5.45 -5.23
N SER A 253 -31.14 4.71 -6.29
CA SER A 253 -31.98 4.54 -7.47
C SER A 253 -31.93 3.11 -8.00
N ILE A 254 -33.03 2.65 -8.58
CA ILE A 254 -33.16 1.35 -9.26
C ILE A 254 -33.59 1.62 -10.70
N HIS A 255 -32.84 1.10 -11.65
CA HIS A 255 -33.06 1.31 -13.07
C HIS A 255 -33.54 0.02 -13.75
N GLY A 256 -34.76 0.08 -14.29
CA GLY A 256 -35.33 -0.95 -15.15
C GLY A 256 -35.33 -0.54 -16.63
N SER A 257 -35.69 -1.48 -17.50
CA SER A 257 -35.75 -1.25 -18.95
C SER A 257 -36.85 -0.29 -19.41
N ALA A 258 -37.85 -0.03 -18.57
CA ALA A 258 -39.01 0.80 -18.88
C ALA A 258 -39.29 1.90 -17.83
N GLY A 259 -38.41 2.05 -16.82
CA GLY A 259 -38.60 3.06 -15.78
C GLY A 259 -37.51 3.05 -14.71
N VAL A 260 -37.58 4.04 -13.82
CA VAL A 260 -36.63 4.29 -12.73
C VAL A 260 -37.42 4.50 -11.43
N ILE A 261 -36.91 3.93 -10.34
CA ILE A 261 -37.35 4.22 -8.98
C ILE A 261 -36.23 4.98 -8.28
N ASP A 262 -36.51 6.21 -7.87
CA ASP A 262 -35.61 7.02 -7.07
C ASP A 262 -36.08 7.02 -5.61
N VAL A 263 -35.12 6.84 -4.70
CA VAL A 263 -35.26 6.96 -3.25
C VAL A 263 -34.45 8.18 -2.82
N PRO A 264 -35.09 9.36 -2.70
CA PRO A 264 -34.41 10.60 -2.37
C PRO A 264 -33.81 10.61 -0.96
N PHE A 265 -33.03 11.65 -0.67
CA PHE A 265 -32.45 11.87 0.66
C PHE A 265 -33.52 11.93 1.76
N PRO A 266 -33.35 11.22 2.89
CA PRO A 266 -32.29 10.26 3.22
C PRO A 266 -32.71 8.82 2.89
N PHE A 267 -32.01 8.12 1.98
CA PHE A 267 -32.46 6.81 1.51
C PHE A 267 -32.43 5.69 2.58
N TRP A 268 -31.66 5.84 3.65
CA TRP A 268 -31.61 4.88 4.76
C TRP A 268 -32.79 5.02 5.75
N CYS A 269 -33.59 6.08 5.64
CA CYS A 269 -34.86 6.23 6.36
C CYS A 269 -35.92 6.80 5.41
N PRO A 270 -36.29 6.03 4.37
CA PRO A 270 -37.03 6.53 3.22
C PRO A 270 -38.48 6.83 3.59
N THR A 271 -38.87 8.10 3.53
CA THR A 271 -40.27 8.56 3.68
C THR A 271 -40.95 8.83 2.35
N THR A 272 -40.21 8.84 1.24
CA THR A 272 -40.74 9.12 -0.09
C THR A 272 -40.02 8.29 -1.13
N ILE A 273 -40.74 7.81 -2.14
CA ILE A 273 -40.16 7.21 -3.34
C ILE A 273 -40.76 7.89 -4.57
N LYS A 274 -39.97 8.03 -5.63
CA LYS A 274 -40.40 8.61 -6.91
C LYS A 274 -40.26 7.55 -7.99
N VAL A 275 -41.33 7.34 -8.75
CA VAL A 275 -41.38 6.33 -9.82
C VAL A 275 -41.60 7.04 -11.14
N THR A 276 -40.66 6.90 -12.05
CA THR A 276 -40.69 7.54 -13.37
C THR A 276 -40.69 6.44 -14.44
N LYS A 277 -41.72 6.42 -15.30
CA LYS A 277 -41.85 5.43 -16.37
C LYS A 277 -41.45 6.05 -17.70
N MET A 278 -41.01 5.24 -18.65
CA MET A 278 -40.74 5.67 -20.02
C MET A 278 -42.05 5.64 -20.82
N THR A 279 -42.33 6.67 -21.62
CA THR A 279 -43.61 6.80 -22.35
C THR A 279 -43.78 5.79 -23.50
N GLY A 280 -42.71 5.08 -23.88
CA GLY A 280 -42.70 3.96 -24.84
C GLY A 280 -41.28 3.46 -25.11
N LEU A 281 -41.11 2.20 -25.55
CA LEU A 281 -39.79 1.62 -25.86
C LEU A 281 -39.07 2.45 -26.95
N GLY A 282 -37.95 3.09 -26.61
CA GLY A 282 -37.18 3.95 -27.52
C GLY A 282 -37.52 5.44 -27.51
N SER A 283 -38.49 5.88 -26.71
CA SER A 283 -38.79 7.30 -26.47
C SER A 283 -37.72 7.95 -25.58
N GLN A 284 -37.34 9.20 -25.87
CA GLN A 284 -36.50 10.02 -24.97
C GLN A 284 -37.32 10.76 -23.90
N GLU A 285 -38.65 10.60 -23.89
CA GLU A 285 -39.55 11.29 -22.97
C GLU A 285 -39.94 10.42 -21.76
N TRP A 286 -39.93 11.05 -20.59
CA TRP A 286 -40.32 10.46 -19.31
C TRP A 286 -41.77 10.79 -18.96
N SER A 287 -42.45 9.86 -18.29
CA SER A 287 -43.74 10.14 -17.65
C SER A 287 -43.55 11.13 -16.51
N ARG A 288 -44.62 11.82 -16.12
CA ARG A 288 -44.60 12.57 -14.84
C ARG A 288 -44.28 11.60 -13.70
N PRO A 289 -43.38 11.96 -12.76
CA PRO A 289 -42.99 11.08 -11.68
C PRO A 289 -44.16 10.90 -10.70
N VAL A 290 -44.47 9.65 -10.39
CA VAL A 290 -45.46 9.30 -9.35
C VAL A 290 -44.74 9.28 -8.01
N ILE A 291 -45.17 10.13 -7.08
CA ILE A 291 -44.59 10.25 -5.75
C ILE A 291 -45.45 9.45 -4.77
N HIS A 292 -44.84 8.50 -4.06
CA HIS A 292 -45.46 7.83 -2.93
C HIS A 292 -44.82 8.34 -1.63
N GLU A 293 -45.65 8.83 -0.71
CA GLU A 293 -45.23 9.33 0.60
C GLU A 293 -45.61 8.32 1.69
N PHE A 294 -44.68 8.09 2.63
CA PHE A 294 -44.80 7.19 3.77
C PHE A 294 -44.50 7.99 5.04
N PRO A 295 -45.52 8.41 5.80
CA PRO A 295 -45.31 9.14 7.04
C PRO A 295 -44.67 8.24 8.10
N LEU A 296 -43.83 8.84 8.94
CA LEU A 296 -43.26 8.17 10.12
C LEU A 296 -44.37 7.86 11.14
N PRO A 297 -44.17 6.90 12.05
CA PRO A 297 -45.15 6.56 13.08
C PRO A 297 -45.53 7.79 13.91
N ALA A 298 -46.79 8.22 13.81
CA ALA A 298 -47.27 9.44 14.47
C ALA A 298 -47.33 9.31 16.00
N ASP A 299 -47.47 8.07 16.50
CA ASP A 299 -47.60 7.75 17.93
C ASP A 299 -46.26 7.77 18.67
N VAL A 300 -45.13 7.90 17.96
CA VAL A 300 -43.79 7.90 18.53
C VAL A 300 -43.22 9.31 18.50
N VAL A 301 -43.11 9.93 19.67
CA VAL A 301 -42.58 11.28 19.88
C VAL A 301 -41.34 11.26 20.77
N ALA A 302 -40.54 12.34 20.78
CA ALA A 302 -39.41 12.40 21.71
C ALA A 302 -39.92 12.44 23.16
N LEU A 303 -39.43 11.53 24.01
CA LEU A 303 -39.88 11.42 25.39
C LEU A 303 -39.13 12.42 26.29
N SER A 304 -39.83 12.98 27.28
CA SER A 304 -39.18 13.75 28.35
C SER A 304 -38.45 12.81 29.31
N THR A 305 -37.27 13.25 29.77
CA THR A 305 -36.51 12.54 30.81
C THR A 305 -37.09 12.82 32.19
N ARG A 306 -36.70 12.03 33.18
CA ARG A 306 -37.10 12.21 34.58
C ARG A 306 -36.82 13.61 35.14
N ASP A 307 -35.80 14.29 34.61
CA ASP A 307 -35.39 15.64 35.01
C ASP A 307 -36.14 16.78 34.27
N GLY A 308 -37.12 16.44 33.41
CA GLY A 308 -37.94 17.41 32.67
C GLY A 308 -37.33 17.94 31.37
N ASP A 309 -36.07 17.58 31.06
CA ASP A 309 -35.45 17.85 29.76
C ASP A 309 -36.06 16.93 28.69
N VAL A 310 -36.41 17.48 27.52
CA VAL A 310 -36.85 16.73 26.33
C VAL A 310 -35.65 16.57 25.41
N PRO A 311 -34.88 15.46 25.47
CA PRO A 311 -33.81 15.22 24.52
C PRO A 311 -34.48 14.84 23.20
N GLY A 312 -34.39 15.71 22.19
CA GLY A 312 -34.74 15.31 20.84
C GLY A 312 -33.96 14.05 20.41
N PHE A 313 -34.48 13.34 19.41
CA PHE A 313 -33.74 12.24 18.78
C PHE A 313 -32.38 12.72 18.25
N ASN A 314 -31.36 11.88 18.39
CA ASN A 314 -29.98 12.20 17.99
C ASN A 314 -29.77 12.06 16.48
N TYR A 315 -30.52 11.17 15.82
CA TYR A 315 -30.41 10.91 14.39
C TYR A 315 -31.66 11.33 13.60
N VAL A 316 -31.49 11.51 12.28
CA VAL A 316 -32.57 11.92 11.38
C VAL A 316 -33.61 10.80 11.28
N ASN A 317 -34.88 11.14 11.48
CA ASN A 317 -36.01 10.21 11.40
C ASN A 317 -35.90 8.98 12.35
N SER A 318 -35.24 9.10 13.51
CA SER A 318 -35.10 7.99 14.48
C SER A 318 -36.42 7.38 14.96
N THR A 319 -37.55 8.07 14.83
CA THR A 319 -38.88 7.48 15.07
C THR A 319 -39.14 6.25 14.19
N GLY A 320 -38.47 6.15 13.03
CA GLY A 320 -38.51 4.99 12.15
C GLY A 320 -37.85 3.72 12.72
N LEU A 321 -37.04 3.81 13.79
CA LEU A 321 -36.54 2.63 14.52
C LEU A 321 -37.70 1.78 15.07
N ALA A 322 -38.89 2.39 15.21
CA ALA A 322 -40.11 1.69 15.58
C ALA A 322 -40.43 0.54 14.63
N TYR A 323 -40.21 0.70 13.33
CA TYR A 323 -40.51 -0.36 12.36
C TYR A 323 -39.64 -1.61 12.57
N GLU A 324 -38.36 -1.40 12.84
CA GLU A 324 -37.43 -2.49 13.14
C GLU A 324 -37.79 -3.17 14.47
N ALA A 325 -38.01 -2.38 15.54
CA ALA A 325 -38.41 -2.93 16.84
C ALA A 325 -39.77 -3.66 16.79
N MET A 326 -40.73 -3.15 16.02
CA MET A 326 -42.03 -3.80 15.78
C MET A 326 -41.88 -5.12 15.05
N GLU A 327 -40.99 -5.21 14.05
CA GLU A 327 -40.71 -6.45 13.34
C GLU A 327 -40.04 -7.48 14.26
N VAL A 328 -39.07 -7.08 15.09
CA VAL A 328 -38.47 -7.98 16.09
C VAL A 328 -39.53 -8.50 17.07
N ASN A 329 -40.36 -7.61 17.61
CA ASN A 329 -41.45 -7.98 18.50
C ASN A 329 -42.44 -8.94 17.82
N ARG A 330 -42.76 -8.70 16.55
CA ARG A 330 -43.63 -9.57 15.76
C ARG A 330 -43.00 -10.96 15.58
N CYS A 331 -41.73 -11.03 15.16
CA CYS A 331 -41.02 -12.29 14.98
C CYS A 331 -41.00 -13.12 16.28
N LEU A 332 -40.76 -12.49 17.43
CA LEU A 332 -40.77 -13.18 18.72
C LEU A 332 -42.15 -13.67 19.14
N ARG A 333 -43.21 -12.94 18.80
CA ARG A 333 -44.59 -13.34 19.08
C ARG A 333 -45.05 -14.49 18.17
N GLU A 334 -44.59 -14.49 16.92
CA GLU A 334 -44.86 -15.53 15.93
C GLU A 334 -43.92 -16.74 16.07
N GLY A 335 -42.90 -16.67 16.94
CA GLY A 335 -41.92 -17.75 17.15
C GLY A 335 -40.94 -17.93 15.99
N LEU A 336 -40.74 -16.89 15.18
CA LEU A 336 -39.82 -16.89 14.05
C LEU A 336 -38.38 -16.71 14.53
N ILE A 337 -37.47 -17.48 13.93
CA ILE A 337 -36.03 -17.41 14.16
C ILE A 337 -35.32 -16.43 13.22
N GLU A 338 -35.99 -15.98 12.16
CA GLU A 338 -35.50 -14.99 11.20
C GLU A 338 -36.66 -14.08 10.77
N SER A 339 -36.35 -12.82 10.43
CA SER A 339 -37.34 -11.93 9.83
C SER A 339 -37.56 -12.29 8.34
N PRO A 340 -38.80 -12.48 7.88
CA PRO A 340 -39.10 -12.66 6.45
C PRO A 340 -38.68 -11.45 5.61
N SER A 341 -38.65 -10.26 6.22
CA SER A 341 -38.28 -9.01 5.57
C SER A 341 -36.77 -8.89 5.36
N PHE A 342 -35.97 -9.51 6.24
CA PHE A 342 -34.51 -9.52 6.20
C PHE A 342 -33.94 -10.80 6.83
N SER A 343 -33.65 -11.81 5.99
CA SER A 343 -33.15 -13.11 6.43
C SER A 343 -31.65 -13.10 6.77
N THR A 344 -31.21 -14.05 7.59
CA THR A 344 -29.79 -14.15 7.99
C THR A 344 -28.89 -14.47 6.78
N ARG A 345 -29.43 -15.21 5.81
CA ARG A 345 -28.73 -15.57 4.58
C ARG A 345 -28.32 -14.33 3.76
N GLN A 346 -29.18 -13.31 3.70
CA GLN A 346 -28.87 -12.04 3.01
C GLN A 346 -27.71 -11.26 3.66
N CYS A 347 -27.34 -11.57 4.90
CA CYS A 347 -26.24 -10.90 5.59
C CYS A 347 -24.86 -11.48 5.23
N VAL A 348 -24.78 -12.71 4.69
CA VAL A 348 -23.52 -13.46 4.49
C VAL A 348 -23.25 -13.83 3.01
N GLU A 349 -24.24 -13.68 2.12
CA GLU A 349 -24.18 -14.11 0.70
C GLU A 349 -23.11 -13.43 -0.17
N ASN A 350 -22.44 -12.38 0.32
CA ASN A 350 -21.32 -11.72 -0.38
C ASN A 350 -19.99 -12.47 -0.24
N GLN A 351 -20.00 -13.80 -0.38
CA GLN A 351 -18.78 -14.60 -0.54
C GLN A 351 -18.28 -14.51 -1.99
N ALA A 352 -17.83 -13.32 -2.39
CA ALA A 352 -16.95 -13.17 -3.54
C ALA A 352 -15.55 -12.89 -3.02
N ARG A 353 -14.60 -13.79 -3.30
CA ARG A 353 -13.17 -13.49 -3.17
C ARG A 353 -12.88 -12.28 -4.06
N VAL A 354 -12.87 -11.08 -3.48
CA VAL A 354 -12.41 -9.86 -4.15
C VAL A 354 -10.94 -10.09 -4.50
N LYS A 355 -10.67 -10.40 -5.78
CA LYS A 355 -9.31 -10.65 -6.25
C LYS A 355 -8.56 -9.32 -6.19
N ASN A 356 -7.69 -9.20 -5.19
CA ASN A 356 -6.77 -8.09 -5.08
C ASN A 356 -5.86 -8.09 -6.32
N ARG A 357 -5.96 -7.04 -7.15
CA ARG A 357 -5.09 -6.83 -8.33
C ARG A 357 -3.84 -6.02 -7.99
N ALA A 358 -3.58 -5.75 -6.71
CA ALA A 358 -2.29 -5.26 -6.27
C ALA A 358 -1.19 -6.26 -6.67
N PRO A 359 0.03 -5.78 -6.97
CA PRO A 359 1.15 -6.67 -7.24
C PRO A 359 1.36 -7.65 -6.08
N ALA A 360 1.29 -8.94 -6.38
CA ALA A 360 1.48 -9.99 -5.38
C ALA A 360 2.90 -9.93 -4.81
N PRO A 361 3.08 -10.10 -3.49
CA PRO A 361 4.40 -10.04 -2.85
C PRO A 361 5.32 -11.18 -3.29
N ILE A 362 4.75 -12.31 -3.73
CA ILE A 362 5.47 -13.46 -4.28
C ILE A 362 4.99 -13.66 -5.71
N GLN A 363 5.93 -13.56 -6.66
CA GLN A 363 5.67 -13.83 -8.07
C GLN A 363 5.83 -15.32 -8.31
N ILE A 364 4.77 -15.98 -8.79
CA ILE A 364 4.80 -17.41 -9.12
C ILE A 364 5.88 -17.63 -10.19
N SER A 365 6.89 -18.44 -9.85
CA SER A 365 7.98 -18.79 -10.78
C SER A 365 7.65 -20.07 -11.54
N ALA A 366 8.30 -20.27 -12.69
CA ALA A 366 8.17 -21.50 -13.46
C ALA A 366 8.56 -22.75 -12.64
N GLU A 367 9.52 -22.61 -11.71
CA GLU A 367 9.93 -23.68 -10.80
C GLU A 367 8.79 -24.14 -9.90
N GLN A 368 8.01 -23.19 -9.34
CA GLN A 368 6.90 -23.50 -8.46
C GLN A 368 5.77 -24.24 -9.19
N ILE A 369 5.48 -23.84 -10.43
CA ILE A 369 4.50 -24.51 -11.29
C ILE A 369 4.97 -25.94 -11.62
N LEU A 370 6.23 -26.12 -11.97
CA LEU A 370 6.79 -27.43 -12.28
C LEU A 370 6.77 -28.38 -11.07
N ARG A 371 7.02 -27.84 -9.87
CA ARG A 371 6.95 -28.60 -8.62
C ARG A 371 5.53 -29.08 -8.34
N GLU A 372 4.54 -28.19 -8.44
CA GLU A 372 3.14 -28.56 -8.24
C GLU A 372 2.62 -29.51 -9.33
N ALA A 373 3.07 -29.35 -10.57
CA ALA A 373 2.74 -30.26 -11.65
C ALA A 373 3.33 -31.67 -11.42
N ALA A 374 4.55 -31.75 -10.88
CA ALA A 374 5.18 -33.02 -10.51
C ALA A 374 4.45 -33.70 -9.35
N GLU A 375 3.96 -32.94 -8.36
CA GLU A 375 3.19 -33.47 -7.23
C GLU A 375 1.79 -33.97 -7.67
N ARG A 376 1.24 -33.44 -8.77
CA ARG A 376 -0.06 -33.84 -9.32
C ARG A 376 0.00 -34.98 -10.34
N GLN A 377 1.18 -35.43 -10.79
CA GLN A 377 1.25 -36.57 -11.69
C GLN A 377 0.74 -37.84 -11.00
N GLU A 378 -0.31 -38.46 -11.55
CA GLU A 378 -0.83 -39.74 -11.08
C GLU A 378 0.30 -40.77 -10.99
N GLN A 379 0.44 -41.39 -9.82
CA GLN A 379 1.47 -42.41 -9.61
C GLN A 379 1.18 -43.61 -10.52
N HIS A 380 2.19 -44.03 -11.29
CA HIS A 380 2.10 -45.20 -12.16
C HIS A 380 1.73 -46.44 -11.33
N VAL A 381 0.57 -47.04 -11.61
CA VAL A 381 0.14 -48.30 -10.96
C VAL A 381 1.13 -49.39 -11.36
N LEU A 382 1.81 -49.98 -10.38
CA LEU A 382 2.70 -51.12 -10.62
C LEU A 382 1.86 -52.38 -10.91
N ASP A 383 2.32 -53.21 -11.85
CA ASP A 383 1.68 -54.50 -12.15
C ASP A 383 1.63 -55.40 -10.89
N PRO A 384 0.57 -56.22 -10.73
CA PRO A 384 0.45 -57.12 -9.59
C PRO A 384 1.57 -58.16 -9.56
N ILE A 385 2.15 -58.38 -8.38
CA ILE A 385 3.24 -59.36 -8.19
C ILE A 385 2.68 -60.78 -8.34
N VAL A 386 2.97 -61.44 -9.47
CA VAL A 386 2.64 -62.86 -9.71
C VAL A 386 3.78 -63.76 -9.21
N LYS A 387 3.47 -64.73 -8.34
CA LYS A 387 4.43 -65.75 -7.90
C LYS A 387 4.38 -66.95 -8.83
N ILE A 388 5.53 -67.34 -9.39
CA ILE A 388 5.66 -68.48 -10.30
C ILE A 388 5.79 -69.76 -9.47
N HIS A 389 4.92 -70.75 -9.72
CA HIS A 389 4.86 -71.99 -8.93
C HIS A 389 5.49 -73.18 -9.65
N ASP A 390 5.35 -73.26 -10.98
CA ASP A 390 5.72 -74.45 -11.76
C ASP A 390 6.86 -74.19 -12.76
N ALA A 391 7.61 -75.24 -13.10
CA ALA A 391 8.69 -75.15 -14.10
C ALA A 391 8.16 -74.81 -15.51
N GLU A 392 6.94 -75.24 -15.84
CA GLU A 392 6.29 -74.92 -17.11
C GLU A 392 5.85 -73.45 -17.16
N GLU A 393 5.32 -72.93 -16.05
CA GLU A 393 4.98 -71.51 -15.88
C GLU A 393 6.24 -70.63 -15.95
N TYR A 394 7.34 -71.07 -15.33
CA TYR A 394 8.64 -70.41 -15.43
C TYR A 394 9.16 -70.36 -16.88
N GLN A 395 9.06 -71.47 -17.63
CA GLN A 395 9.46 -71.50 -19.03
C GLN A 395 8.55 -70.64 -19.92
N SER A 396 7.25 -70.55 -19.63
CA SER A 396 6.34 -69.62 -20.32
C SER A 396 6.73 -68.18 -20.04
N HIS A 397 6.95 -67.82 -18.77
CA HIS A 397 7.42 -66.49 -18.38
C HIS A 397 8.76 -66.13 -19.06
N LEU A 398 9.71 -67.07 -19.14
CA LEU A 398 10.97 -66.87 -19.87
C LEU A 398 10.74 -66.67 -21.37
N ARG A 399 9.83 -67.41 -21.99
CA ARG A 399 9.49 -67.25 -23.41
C ARG A 399 8.85 -65.89 -23.68
N ASP A 400 7.92 -65.47 -22.85
CA ASP A 400 7.23 -64.19 -23.00
C ASP A 400 8.18 -63.02 -22.78
N ARG A 401 9.07 -63.11 -21.77
CA ARG A 401 10.12 -62.11 -21.55
C ARG A 401 11.15 -62.07 -22.68
N ARG A 402 11.62 -63.22 -23.18
CA ARG A 402 12.53 -63.30 -24.33
C ARG A 402 11.89 -62.73 -25.59
N LYS A 403 10.64 -63.08 -25.84
CA LYS A 403 9.86 -62.53 -26.96
C LYS A 403 9.77 -61.01 -26.84
N HIS A 404 9.47 -60.47 -25.65
CA HIS A 404 9.45 -59.03 -25.41
C HIS A 404 10.81 -58.37 -25.70
N PHE A 405 11.92 -58.97 -25.27
CA PHE A 405 13.26 -58.43 -25.57
C PHE A 405 13.63 -58.53 -27.05
N GLU A 406 13.38 -59.67 -27.71
CA GLU A 406 13.65 -59.84 -29.14
C GLU A 406 12.75 -58.94 -29.99
N ASP A 407 11.49 -58.73 -29.60
CA ASP A 407 10.60 -57.78 -30.26
C ASP A 407 11.11 -56.34 -30.06
N ASN A 408 11.51 -55.95 -28.85
CA ASN A 408 12.13 -54.65 -28.59
C ASN A 408 13.43 -54.43 -29.40
N ILE A 409 14.22 -55.48 -29.59
CA ILE A 409 15.44 -55.45 -30.40
C ILE A 409 15.10 -55.40 -31.89
N ARG A 410 14.05 -56.07 -32.35
CA ARG A 410 13.57 -55.99 -33.74
C ARG A 410 13.05 -54.58 -34.07
N TYR A 411 12.29 -53.97 -33.16
CA TYR A 411 11.75 -52.62 -33.34
C TYR A 411 12.83 -51.53 -33.19
N ARG A 412 13.77 -51.70 -32.26
CA ARG A 412 14.85 -50.73 -31.99
C ARG A 412 16.21 -51.44 -31.94
N ARG A 413 16.69 -51.87 -33.11
CA ARG A 413 17.94 -52.63 -33.26
C ARG A 413 19.19 -51.88 -32.79
N GLU A 414 19.21 -50.56 -32.96
CA GLU A 414 20.36 -49.71 -32.63
C GLU A 414 20.45 -49.37 -31.13
N HIS A 415 19.37 -49.55 -30.35
CA HIS A 415 19.36 -49.17 -28.93
C HIS A 415 20.07 -50.21 -28.07
N ILE A 416 21.36 -49.97 -27.77
CA ILE A 416 22.23 -50.85 -26.97
C ILE A 416 21.63 -51.21 -25.60
N GLY A 417 20.89 -50.30 -24.98
CA GLY A 417 20.25 -50.56 -23.68
C GLY A 417 19.30 -51.77 -23.71
N ASN A 418 18.69 -52.08 -24.85
CA ASN A 418 17.83 -53.26 -24.99
C ASN A 418 18.65 -54.55 -25.03
N TRP A 419 19.76 -54.55 -25.77
CA TRP A 419 20.71 -55.65 -25.83
C TRP A 419 21.34 -55.94 -24.47
N VAL A 420 21.77 -54.90 -23.74
CA VAL A 420 22.36 -55.05 -22.40
C VAL A 420 21.33 -55.55 -21.38
N LYS A 421 20.09 -55.05 -21.40
CA LYS A 421 19.01 -55.56 -20.53
C LYS A 421 18.69 -57.01 -20.83
N TYR A 422 18.69 -57.40 -22.10
CA TYR A 422 18.45 -58.79 -22.51
C TYR A 422 19.60 -59.71 -22.08
N ALA A 423 20.85 -59.30 -22.28
CA ALA A 423 22.00 -60.09 -21.87
C ALA A 423 22.08 -60.24 -20.34
N ARG A 424 21.76 -59.20 -19.57
CA ARG A 424 21.64 -59.28 -18.10
C ARG A 424 20.49 -60.19 -17.66
N PHE A 425 19.36 -60.17 -18.36
CA PHE A 425 18.27 -61.09 -18.09
C PHE A 425 18.71 -62.56 -18.29
N GLU A 426 19.49 -62.86 -19.32
CA GLU A 426 20.05 -64.22 -19.50
C GLU A 426 21.15 -64.54 -18.46
N GLU A 427 21.92 -63.54 -17.99
CA GLU A 427 22.88 -63.66 -16.88
C GLU A 427 22.17 -64.05 -15.57
N ASP A 428 21.08 -63.36 -15.22
CA ASP A 428 20.27 -63.63 -14.02
C ASP A 428 19.68 -65.05 -14.05
N ASN A 429 19.36 -65.56 -15.25
CA ASN A 429 18.89 -66.92 -15.48
C ASN A 429 20.03 -67.96 -15.59
N ARG A 430 21.29 -67.55 -15.44
CA ARG A 430 22.52 -68.38 -15.56
C ARG A 430 22.74 -69.02 -16.93
N GLU A 431 22.14 -68.46 -17.98
CA GLU A 431 22.30 -68.91 -19.37
C GLU A 431 23.42 -68.12 -20.07
N TYR A 432 24.66 -68.27 -19.58
CA TYR A 432 25.80 -67.45 -20.00
C TYR A 432 26.13 -67.53 -21.50
N GLU A 433 25.92 -68.70 -22.11
CA GLU A 433 26.18 -68.88 -23.54
C GLU A 433 25.20 -68.08 -24.41
N ARG A 434 23.95 -67.93 -23.95
CA ARG A 434 22.97 -67.07 -24.60
C ARG A 434 23.31 -65.60 -24.37
N ALA A 435 23.69 -65.22 -23.15
CA ALA A 435 24.14 -63.86 -22.85
C ALA A 435 25.32 -63.43 -23.74
N ARG A 436 26.29 -64.33 -23.97
CA ARG A 436 27.40 -64.12 -24.93
C ARG A 436 26.91 -63.95 -26.35
N SER A 437 26.03 -64.83 -26.81
CA SER A 437 25.46 -64.73 -28.16
C SER A 437 24.72 -63.40 -28.35
N VAL A 438 24.01 -62.91 -27.34
CA VAL A 438 23.35 -61.59 -27.36
C VAL A 438 24.39 -60.46 -27.45
N PHE A 439 25.50 -60.52 -26.70
CA PHE A 439 26.57 -59.53 -26.78
C PHE A 439 27.34 -59.55 -28.11
N GLU A 440 27.68 -60.71 -28.64
CA GLU A 440 28.34 -60.82 -29.96
C GLU A 440 27.40 -60.34 -31.07
N ARG A 441 26.10 -60.68 -31.03
CA ARG A 441 25.08 -60.11 -31.94
C ARG A 441 24.97 -58.60 -31.81
N ALA A 442 25.07 -58.06 -30.59
CA ALA A 442 25.04 -56.62 -30.37
C ALA A 442 26.32 -55.95 -30.93
N LEU A 443 27.47 -56.60 -30.81
CA LEU A 443 28.74 -56.11 -31.35
C LEU A 443 28.74 -56.12 -32.87
N GLU A 444 28.07 -57.08 -33.52
CA GLU A 444 27.85 -57.05 -34.97
C GLU A 444 27.02 -55.84 -35.43
N VAL A 445 26.15 -55.31 -34.57
CA VAL A 445 25.38 -54.09 -34.86
C VAL A 445 26.26 -52.85 -34.69
N ASP A 446 26.98 -52.74 -33.57
CA ASP A 446 27.85 -51.59 -33.29
C ASP A 446 29.15 -52.00 -32.58
N VAL A 447 30.17 -52.28 -33.39
CA VAL A 447 31.54 -52.60 -32.92
C VAL A 447 32.22 -51.39 -32.27
N ARG A 448 31.82 -50.17 -32.63
CA ARG A 448 32.49 -48.94 -32.15
C ARG A 448 31.99 -48.52 -30.78
N ASN A 449 30.91 -49.15 -30.30
CA ASN A 449 30.33 -48.79 -29.02
C ASN A 449 31.20 -49.26 -27.84
N PRO A 450 31.82 -48.35 -27.08
CA PRO A 450 32.76 -48.75 -26.04
C PRO A 450 32.05 -49.27 -24.79
N GLU A 451 30.82 -48.79 -24.53
CA GLU A 451 29.98 -49.25 -23.41
C GLU A 451 29.59 -50.72 -23.58
N LEU A 452 29.33 -51.16 -24.82
CA LEU A 452 28.97 -52.54 -25.11
C LEU A 452 30.13 -53.50 -24.81
N TRP A 453 31.35 -53.15 -25.22
CA TRP A 453 32.57 -53.90 -24.88
C TRP A 453 32.79 -53.99 -23.38
N LEU A 454 32.58 -52.88 -22.66
CA LEU A 454 32.70 -52.84 -21.20
C LEU A 454 31.67 -53.73 -20.52
N ARG A 455 30.40 -53.66 -20.92
CA ARG A 455 29.33 -54.49 -20.33
C ARG A 455 29.56 -55.97 -20.60
N TYR A 456 30.08 -56.32 -21.77
CA TYR A 456 30.45 -57.69 -22.08
C TYR A 456 31.64 -58.17 -21.23
N ALA A 457 32.69 -57.36 -21.12
CA ALA A 457 33.83 -57.66 -20.25
C ALA A 457 33.41 -57.79 -18.78
N GLU A 458 32.52 -56.92 -18.29
CA GLU A 458 31.97 -56.98 -16.93
C GLU A 458 31.18 -58.27 -16.67
N LEU A 459 30.40 -58.74 -17.64
CA LEU A 459 29.66 -60.00 -17.53
C LEU A 459 30.63 -61.17 -17.36
N GLU A 460 31.70 -61.23 -18.15
CA GLU A 460 32.69 -62.30 -18.03
C GLU A 460 33.50 -62.17 -16.73
N MET A 461 33.80 -60.95 -16.27
CA MET A 461 34.49 -60.71 -14.99
C MET A 461 33.66 -61.13 -13.78
N ARG A 462 32.35 -60.79 -13.74
CA ARG A 462 31.46 -61.14 -12.62
C ARG A 462 31.29 -62.64 -12.45
N ASN A 463 31.27 -63.36 -13.58
CA ASN A 463 31.12 -64.80 -13.61
C ASN A 463 32.48 -65.54 -13.57
N GLU A 464 33.55 -64.84 -13.20
CA GLU A 464 34.92 -65.38 -12.98
C GLU A 464 35.59 -65.98 -14.23
N PHE A 465 35.10 -65.67 -15.43
CA PHE A 465 35.70 -66.11 -16.70
C PHE A 465 36.86 -65.19 -17.14
N VAL A 466 37.93 -65.15 -16.35
CA VAL A 466 39.06 -64.20 -16.50
C VAL A 466 39.72 -64.24 -17.89
N ASN A 467 39.98 -65.42 -18.44
CA ASN A 467 40.63 -65.54 -19.75
C ASN A 467 39.73 -65.03 -20.89
N ARG A 468 38.41 -65.16 -20.76
CA ARG A 468 37.46 -64.60 -21.74
C ARG A 468 37.38 -63.09 -21.61
N ALA A 469 37.31 -62.58 -20.38
CA ALA A 469 37.37 -61.14 -20.11
C ALA A 469 38.65 -60.50 -20.68
N ARG A 470 39.82 -61.16 -20.56
CA ARG A 470 41.08 -60.73 -21.21
C ARG A 470 40.95 -60.62 -22.70
N ASN A 471 40.43 -61.65 -23.36
CA ASN A 471 40.27 -61.65 -24.82
C ASN A 471 39.31 -60.56 -25.29
N VAL A 472 38.23 -60.32 -24.54
CA VAL A 472 37.26 -59.26 -24.84
C VAL A 472 37.89 -57.88 -24.68
N LEU A 473 38.61 -57.63 -23.57
CA LEU A 473 39.26 -56.34 -23.31
C LEU A 473 40.44 -56.07 -24.23
N ASP A 474 41.25 -57.07 -24.56
CA ASP A 474 42.35 -56.91 -25.51
C ASP A 474 41.82 -56.63 -26.94
N ARG A 475 40.75 -57.33 -27.38
CA ARG A 475 40.04 -56.99 -28.63
C ARG A 475 39.48 -55.57 -28.59
N ALA A 476 38.84 -55.18 -27.48
CA ALA A 476 38.25 -53.86 -27.32
C ALA A 476 39.30 -52.74 -27.43
N VAL A 477 40.43 -52.92 -26.75
CA VAL A 477 41.54 -51.95 -26.74
C VAL A 477 42.25 -51.86 -28.09
N GLN A 478 42.40 -52.98 -28.80
CA GLN A 478 42.96 -52.97 -30.16
C GLN A 478 42.06 -52.24 -31.16
N LEU A 479 40.74 -52.43 -31.05
CA LEU A 479 39.77 -51.78 -31.94
C LEU A 479 39.52 -50.31 -31.58
N LEU A 480 39.59 -49.98 -30.28
CA LEU A 480 39.27 -48.65 -29.75
C LEU A 480 40.40 -48.12 -28.83
N PRO A 481 41.60 -47.85 -29.35
CA PRO A 481 42.77 -47.49 -28.54
C PRO A 481 42.70 -46.09 -27.94
N ARG A 482 41.84 -45.20 -28.45
CA ARG A 482 41.69 -43.82 -27.92
C ARG A 482 40.77 -43.72 -26.70
N ILE A 483 40.15 -44.83 -26.29
CA ILE A 483 39.10 -44.81 -25.28
C ILE A 483 39.67 -45.26 -23.94
N ASP A 484 40.04 -44.26 -23.14
CA ASP A 484 40.78 -44.44 -21.90
C ASP A 484 40.08 -45.37 -20.89
N PHE A 485 38.74 -45.35 -20.81
CA PHE A 485 38.04 -46.19 -19.83
C PHE A 485 38.15 -47.70 -20.10
N LEU A 486 38.34 -48.12 -21.36
CA LEU A 486 38.60 -49.52 -21.69
C LEU A 486 39.98 -49.95 -21.19
N TRP A 487 40.98 -49.07 -21.34
CA TRP A 487 42.31 -49.28 -20.78
C TRP A 487 42.29 -49.33 -19.26
N TYR A 488 41.57 -48.41 -18.60
CA TYR A 488 41.39 -48.43 -17.15
C TYR A 488 40.77 -49.75 -16.67
N LYS A 489 39.72 -50.23 -17.35
CA LYS A 489 39.08 -51.50 -16.98
C LYS A 489 40.04 -52.68 -17.19
N TYR A 490 40.84 -52.64 -18.24
CA TYR A 490 41.82 -53.68 -18.52
C TYR A 490 42.95 -53.72 -17.48
N VAL A 491 43.53 -52.56 -17.17
CA VAL A 491 44.49 -52.38 -16.08
C VAL A 491 43.91 -52.85 -14.75
N TYR A 492 42.70 -52.40 -14.41
CA TYR A 492 42.03 -52.78 -13.16
C TYR A 492 41.83 -54.29 -13.06
N MET A 493 41.43 -54.94 -14.16
CA MET A 493 41.26 -56.39 -14.19
C MET A 493 42.59 -57.12 -13.99
N GLU A 494 43.67 -56.73 -14.68
CA GLU A 494 44.98 -57.37 -14.48
C GLU A 494 45.56 -57.09 -13.09
N GLU A 495 45.29 -55.91 -12.51
CA GLU A 495 45.64 -55.58 -11.14
C GLU A 495 44.87 -56.45 -10.13
N MET A 496 43.57 -56.69 -10.33
CA MET A 496 42.77 -57.59 -9.50
C MET A 496 43.23 -59.05 -9.61
N VAL A 497 43.71 -59.46 -10.78
CA VAL A 497 44.31 -60.79 -10.98
C VAL A 497 45.72 -60.87 -10.36
N GLY A 498 46.37 -59.71 -10.11
CA GLY A 498 47.69 -59.61 -9.48
C GLY A 498 48.86 -59.74 -10.44
N ASP A 499 48.65 -59.66 -11.75
CA ASP A 499 49.72 -59.77 -12.77
C ASP A 499 50.37 -58.40 -13.02
N MET A 500 51.24 -57.98 -12.10
CA MET A 500 51.92 -56.67 -12.14
C MET A 500 52.72 -56.43 -13.44
N PRO A 501 53.48 -57.40 -13.98
CA PRO A 501 54.21 -57.22 -15.24
C PRO A 501 53.28 -56.99 -16.45
N LYS A 502 52.18 -57.75 -16.56
CA LYS A 502 51.21 -57.51 -17.64
C LYS A 502 50.50 -56.17 -17.47
N CYS A 503 50.16 -55.79 -16.25
CA CYS A 503 49.56 -54.48 -15.98
C CYS A 503 50.48 -53.34 -16.44
N ARG A 504 51.80 -53.42 -16.18
CA ARG A 504 52.79 -52.47 -16.73
C ARG A 504 52.84 -52.48 -18.25
N ALA A 505 52.84 -53.66 -18.86
CA ALA A 505 52.85 -53.78 -20.32
C ALA A 505 51.60 -53.12 -20.94
N VAL A 506 50.43 -53.25 -20.30
CA VAL A 506 49.20 -52.57 -20.72
C VAL A 506 49.35 -51.06 -20.56
N PHE A 507 49.92 -50.56 -19.46
CA PHE A 507 50.18 -49.12 -19.28
C PHE A 507 51.16 -48.56 -20.31
N GLU A 508 52.30 -49.22 -20.56
CA GLU A 508 53.27 -48.75 -21.56
C GLU A 508 52.63 -48.75 -22.97
N ARG A 509 51.90 -49.80 -23.33
CA ARG A 509 51.14 -49.86 -24.59
C ARG A 509 50.09 -48.76 -24.69
N TRP A 510 49.53 -48.32 -23.56
CA TRP A 510 48.60 -47.20 -23.52
C TRP A 510 49.31 -45.85 -23.68
N MET A 511 50.47 -45.66 -23.06
CA MET A 511 51.26 -44.42 -23.15
C MET A 511 51.79 -44.16 -24.57
N GLU A 512 51.99 -45.20 -25.38
CA GLU A 512 52.32 -45.07 -26.82
C GLU A 512 51.25 -44.28 -27.60
N TRP A 513 49.98 -44.34 -27.17
CA TRP A 513 48.87 -43.64 -27.81
C TRP A 513 48.68 -42.19 -27.32
N MET A 514 49.57 -41.70 -26.46
CA MET A 514 49.52 -40.34 -25.90
C MET A 514 48.16 -40.01 -25.23
N PRO A 515 47.81 -40.71 -24.14
CA PRO A 515 46.50 -40.60 -23.49
C PRO A 515 46.38 -39.37 -22.60
N ASP A 516 45.19 -39.16 -22.03
CA ASP A 516 44.86 -38.00 -21.20
C ASP A 516 45.73 -37.83 -19.94
N ASP A 517 45.69 -36.63 -19.33
CA ASP A 517 46.40 -36.33 -18.08
C ASP A 517 46.14 -37.36 -16.96
N ASN A 518 44.94 -37.94 -16.94
CA ASN A 518 44.53 -38.86 -15.89
C ASN A 518 45.19 -40.23 -16.06
N ALA A 519 45.44 -40.66 -17.31
CA ALA A 519 46.11 -41.91 -17.63
C ALA A 519 47.54 -41.92 -17.06
N TRP A 520 48.29 -40.84 -17.33
CA TRP A 520 49.64 -40.63 -16.80
C TRP A 520 49.66 -40.62 -15.27
N MET A 521 48.70 -39.92 -14.65
CA MET A 521 48.55 -39.90 -13.19
C MET A 521 48.24 -41.28 -12.62
N SER A 522 47.39 -42.05 -13.28
CA SER A 522 47.00 -43.38 -12.83
C SER A 522 48.15 -44.37 -12.95
N TYR A 523 49.00 -44.20 -13.96
CA TYR A 523 50.24 -44.97 -14.08
C TYR A 523 51.25 -44.59 -12.99
N ALA A 524 51.44 -43.29 -12.73
CA ALA A 524 52.29 -42.82 -11.64
C ALA A 524 51.80 -43.33 -10.26
N ARG A 525 50.48 -43.31 -10.02
CA ARG A 525 49.85 -43.86 -8.82
C ARG A 525 49.98 -45.37 -8.72
N PHE A 526 49.90 -46.09 -9.84
CA PHE A 526 50.11 -47.53 -9.89
C PHE A 526 51.55 -47.89 -9.48
N GLU A 527 52.57 -47.21 -10.01
CA GLU A 527 53.96 -47.45 -9.60
C GLU A 527 54.23 -46.98 -8.16
N ALA A 528 53.60 -45.89 -7.71
CA ALA A 528 53.66 -45.48 -6.31
C ALA A 528 53.06 -46.52 -5.37
N ARG A 529 51.90 -47.13 -5.72
CA ARG A 529 51.32 -48.27 -5.00
C ARG A 529 52.21 -49.50 -5.05
N GLY A 530 52.90 -49.72 -6.17
CA GLY A 530 53.91 -50.76 -6.35
C GLY A 530 55.23 -50.53 -5.62
N GLY A 531 55.41 -49.40 -4.93
CA GLY A 531 56.61 -49.06 -4.16
C GLY A 531 57.77 -48.48 -4.98
N HIS A 532 57.61 -48.25 -6.28
CA HIS A 532 58.67 -47.70 -7.16
C HIS A 532 58.52 -46.19 -7.36
N MET A 533 58.83 -45.41 -6.32
CA MET A 533 58.67 -43.95 -6.34
C MET A 533 59.55 -43.27 -7.42
N ASP A 534 60.74 -43.80 -7.70
CA ASP A 534 61.64 -43.25 -8.72
C ASP A 534 61.08 -43.41 -10.13
N HIS A 535 60.45 -44.56 -10.41
CA HIS A 535 59.74 -44.76 -11.67
C HIS A 535 58.52 -43.84 -11.78
N ALA A 536 57.77 -43.64 -10.69
CA ALA A 536 56.66 -42.69 -10.68
C ALA A 536 57.12 -41.24 -10.96
N LYS A 537 58.25 -40.80 -10.37
CA LYS A 537 58.87 -39.50 -10.68
C LYS A 537 59.32 -39.42 -12.14
N ALA A 538 59.91 -40.49 -12.69
CA ALA A 538 60.31 -40.54 -14.10
C ALA A 538 59.11 -40.46 -15.05
N ILE A 539 57.99 -41.13 -14.73
CA ILE A 539 56.74 -41.06 -15.49
C ILE A 539 56.17 -39.64 -15.44
N MET A 540 56.17 -38.98 -14.28
CA MET A 540 55.67 -37.61 -14.16
C MET A 540 56.55 -36.58 -14.88
N ARG A 541 57.87 -36.79 -14.91
CA ARG A 541 58.79 -35.98 -15.76
C ARG A 541 58.53 -36.23 -17.24
N ARG A 542 58.34 -37.48 -17.65
CA ARG A 542 57.92 -37.82 -19.03
C ARG A 542 56.62 -37.11 -19.38
N TYR A 543 55.64 -37.10 -18.49
CA TYR A 543 54.36 -36.40 -18.65
C TYR A 543 54.51 -34.88 -18.82
N ALA A 544 55.33 -34.23 -17.98
CA ALA A 544 55.60 -32.80 -18.10
C ALA A 544 56.28 -32.46 -19.44
N ASN A 545 57.20 -33.31 -19.89
CA ASN A 545 57.91 -33.14 -21.16
C ASN A 545 57.03 -33.44 -22.38
N THR A 546 56.12 -34.42 -22.30
CA THR A 546 55.21 -34.76 -23.41
C THR A 546 54.12 -33.71 -23.57
N TYR A 547 53.68 -33.08 -22.48
CA TYR A 547 52.70 -32.00 -22.50
C TYR A 547 53.22 -30.77 -21.74
N PRO A 548 54.04 -29.90 -22.34
CA PRO A 548 54.43 -28.64 -21.71
C PRO A 548 53.21 -27.70 -21.63
N SER A 549 52.51 -27.71 -20.50
CA SER A 549 51.29 -26.92 -20.31
C SER A 549 51.15 -26.47 -18.85
N SER A 550 50.53 -25.31 -18.62
CA SER A 550 50.25 -24.84 -17.25
C SER A 550 49.53 -25.91 -16.42
N ARG A 551 48.64 -26.68 -17.06
CA ARG A 551 47.87 -27.75 -16.42
C ARG A 551 48.71 -28.95 -16.00
N SER A 552 49.65 -29.39 -16.83
CA SER A 552 50.52 -30.53 -16.53
C SER A 552 51.49 -30.22 -15.41
N PHE A 553 52.14 -29.04 -15.44
CA PHE A 553 53.00 -28.59 -14.34
C PHE A 553 52.24 -28.40 -13.03
N MET A 554 51.04 -27.81 -13.06
CA MET A 554 50.19 -27.69 -11.86
C MET A 554 49.81 -29.06 -11.28
N ARG A 555 49.47 -30.03 -12.12
CA ARG A 555 49.15 -31.39 -11.67
C ARG A 555 50.37 -32.11 -11.15
N PHE A 556 51.53 -31.91 -11.76
CA PHE A 556 52.80 -32.45 -11.29
C PHE A 556 53.21 -31.87 -9.94
N ALA A 557 53.10 -30.55 -9.76
CA ALA A 557 53.35 -29.90 -8.49
C ALA A 557 52.39 -30.39 -7.39
N LYS A 558 51.10 -30.55 -7.71
CA LYS A 558 50.12 -31.12 -6.77
C LYS A 558 50.44 -32.58 -6.42
N TRP A 559 50.83 -33.39 -7.39
CA TRP A 559 51.25 -34.76 -7.15
C TRP A 559 52.49 -34.83 -6.26
N ALA A 560 53.48 -33.97 -6.53
CA ALA A 560 54.68 -33.85 -5.72
C ALA A 560 54.37 -33.43 -4.27
N GLU A 561 53.45 -32.47 -4.08
CA GLU A 561 53.00 -31.97 -2.76
C GLU A 561 52.25 -33.06 -1.95
N TYR A 562 51.22 -33.66 -2.55
CA TYR A 562 50.28 -34.52 -1.79
C TYR A 562 50.65 -36.01 -1.81
N GLU A 563 51.10 -36.53 -2.96
CA GLU A 563 51.31 -37.97 -3.15
C GLU A 563 52.77 -38.35 -2.90
N ALA A 564 53.73 -37.60 -3.44
CA ALA A 564 55.16 -37.85 -3.21
C ALA A 564 55.68 -37.22 -1.90
N LYS A 565 54.95 -36.25 -1.33
CA LYS A 565 55.35 -35.44 -0.15
C LYS A 565 56.74 -34.81 -0.27
N ASP A 566 57.13 -34.47 -1.49
CA ASP A 566 58.44 -33.91 -1.82
C ASP A 566 58.28 -32.41 -2.10
N ILE A 567 58.47 -31.60 -1.06
CA ILE A 567 58.23 -30.15 -1.08
C ILE A 567 59.22 -29.46 -2.02
N ASP A 568 60.47 -29.92 -2.05
CA ASP A 568 61.52 -29.36 -2.89
C ASP A 568 61.26 -29.69 -4.36
N LEU A 569 60.82 -30.91 -4.66
CA LEU A 569 60.34 -31.23 -6.00
C LEU A 569 59.16 -30.33 -6.39
N ALA A 570 58.17 -30.12 -5.52
CA ALA A 570 57.03 -29.25 -5.84
C ALA A 570 57.46 -27.79 -6.14
N ARG A 571 58.43 -27.25 -5.40
CA ARG A 571 59.00 -25.91 -5.67
C ARG A 571 59.74 -25.86 -6.99
N THR A 572 60.63 -26.82 -7.24
CA THR A 572 61.37 -26.88 -8.52
C THR A 572 60.43 -27.01 -9.72
N VAL A 573 59.27 -27.66 -9.55
CA VAL A 573 58.25 -27.76 -10.59
C VAL A 573 57.51 -26.44 -10.81
N TYR A 574 57.24 -25.66 -9.75
CA TYR A 574 56.68 -24.31 -9.91
C TYR A 574 57.69 -23.35 -10.53
N GLU A 575 58.97 -23.43 -10.16
CA GLU A 575 60.05 -22.65 -10.75
C GLU A 575 60.28 -23.03 -12.22
N SER A 576 60.33 -24.33 -12.54
CA SER A 576 60.45 -24.81 -13.92
C SER A 576 59.24 -24.41 -14.74
N ALA A 577 58.03 -24.42 -14.17
CA ALA A 577 56.83 -23.94 -14.86
C ALA A 577 56.90 -22.45 -15.23
N LEU A 578 57.52 -21.61 -14.39
CA LEU A 578 57.68 -20.18 -14.70
C LEU A 578 58.74 -19.92 -15.79
N VAL A 579 59.69 -20.84 -15.97
CA VAL A 579 60.79 -20.72 -16.95
C VAL A 579 60.46 -21.40 -18.29
N GLU A 580 59.81 -22.56 -18.26
CA GLU A 580 59.54 -23.39 -19.45
C GLU A 580 58.22 -23.07 -20.15
N LEU A 581 57.30 -22.32 -19.50
CA LEU A 581 56.08 -21.85 -20.15
C LEU A 581 56.36 -20.59 -20.98
N GLU A 582 55.90 -20.59 -22.24
CA GLU A 582 55.92 -19.44 -23.16
C GLU A 582 55.26 -18.17 -22.56
N PRO A 583 55.56 -16.96 -23.08
CA PRO A 583 55.16 -15.66 -22.50
C PRO A 583 53.68 -15.32 -22.67
N GLU A 584 52.78 -16.31 -22.69
CA GLU A 584 51.35 -16.06 -22.54
C GLU A 584 51.05 -15.69 -21.08
N GLU A 585 50.91 -14.38 -20.84
CA GLU A 585 50.68 -13.74 -19.54
C GLU A 585 49.52 -14.35 -18.74
N SER A 586 48.46 -14.77 -19.43
CA SER A 586 47.26 -15.38 -18.83
C SER A 586 47.54 -16.75 -18.18
N ARG A 587 48.43 -17.54 -18.76
CA ARG A 587 48.81 -18.86 -18.20
C ARG A 587 49.70 -18.67 -16.98
N GLN A 588 50.55 -17.64 -16.99
CA GLN A 588 51.41 -17.28 -15.89
C GLN A 588 50.62 -16.74 -14.69
N ALA A 589 49.59 -15.92 -14.90
CA ALA A 589 48.74 -15.39 -13.81
C ALA A 589 48.13 -16.51 -12.94
N ARG A 590 47.70 -17.61 -13.56
CA ARG A 590 47.17 -18.79 -12.84
C ARG A 590 48.25 -19.55 -12.09
N VAL A 591 49.46 -19.65 -12.65
CA VAL A 591 50.62 -20.27 -11.98
C VAL A 591 51.02 -19.43 -10.77
N PHE A 592 51.11 -18.10 -10.91
CA PHE A 592 51.40 -17.17 -9.81
C PHE A 592 50.38 -17.29 -8.68
N GLY A 593 49.07 -17.31 -8.99
CA GLY A 593 48.04 -17.47 -7.97
C GLY A 593 48.14 -18.80 -7.21
N ARG A 594 48.46 -19.90 -7.91
CA ARG A 594 48.63 -21.23 -7.28
C ARG A 594 49.93 -21.37 -6.52
N PHE A 595 51.01 -20.75 -7.01
CA PHE A 595 52.31 -20.74 -6.36
C PHE A 595 52.28 -19.92 -5.07
N ALA A 596 51.67 -18.72 -5.10
CA ALA A 596 51.45 -17.92 -3.90
C ALA A 596 50.58 -18.66 -2.87
N ALA A 597 49.51 -19.35 -3.32
CA ALA A 597 48.70 -20.18 -2.44
C ALA A 597 49.43 -21.41 -1.89
N PHE A 598 50.43 -21.94 -2.62
CA PHE A 598 51.29 -23.03 -2.14
C PHE A 598 52.22 -22.53 -1.03
N GLU A 599 52.91 -21.41 -1.23
CA GLU A 599 53.76 -20.79 -0.20
C GLU A 599 52.94 -20.36 1.03
N GLU A 600 51.69 -19.89 0.84
CA GLU A 600 50.76 -19.62 1.95
C GLU A 600 50.47 -20.89 2.78
N ARG A 601 50.31 -22.06 2.14
CA ARG A 601 50.10 -23.34 2.83
C ARG A 601 51.35 -23.81 3.58
N GLN A 602 52.54 -23.50 3.05
CA GLN A 602 53.81 -23.85 3.70
C GLN A 602 54.19 -22.87 4.84
N GLY A 603 53.45 -21.76 5.00
CA GLY A 603 53.68 -20.76 6.04
C GLY A 603 54.68 -19.66 5.66
N GLU A 604 55.16 -19.63 4.42
CA GLU A 604 56.12 -18.65 3.91
C GLU A 604 55.39 -17.41 3.34
N TYR A 605 54.77 -16.63 4.23
CA TYR A 605 53.91 -15.51 3.85
C TYR A 605 54.64 -14.38 3.13
N ASP A 606 55.92 -14.14 3.48
CA ASP A 606 56.73 -13.11 2.83
C ASP A 606 57.03 -13.47 1.38
N ARG A 607 57.28 -14.76 1.09
CA ARG A 607 57.44 -15.25 -0.28
C ARG A 607 56.15 -15.12 -1.06
N ALA A 608 55.01 -15.49 -0.47
CA ALA A 608 53.70 -15.31 -1.09
C ALA A 608 53.41 -13.83 -1.43
N ARG A 609 53.75 -12.90 -0.53
CA ARG A 609 53.62 -11.46 -0.77
C ARG A 609 54.54 -10.97 -1.90
N VAL A 610 55.78 -11.44 -1.95
CA VAL A 610 56.72 -11.12 -3.05
C VAL A 610 56.18 -11.66 -4.38
N ILE A 611 55.63 -12.86 -4.40
CA ILE A 611 55.01 -13.46 -5.61
C ILE A 611 53.84 -12.61 -6.09
N TYR A 612 52.93 -12.20 -5.19
CA TYR A 612 51.81 -11.32 -5.56
C TYR A 612 52.26 -9.93 -6.02
N LYS A 613 53.27 -9.32 -5.36
CA LYS A 613 53.84 -8.03 -5.79
C LYS A 613 54.56 -8.12 -7.13
N HIS A 614 55.27 -9.23 -7.37
CA HIS A 614 55.92 -9.48 -8.65
C HIS A 614 54.88 -9.65 -9.76
N ALA A 615 53.81 -10.42 -9.50
CA ALA A 615 52.74 -10.63 -10.46
C ALA A 615 51.95 -9.34 -10.77
N THR A 616 51.65 -8.52 -9.75
CA THR A 616 50.98 -7.22 -9.95
C THR A 616 51.81 -6.25 -10.76
N LYS A 617 53.13 -6.21 -10.53
CA LYS A 617 54.07 -5.39 -11.32
C LYS A 617 54.21 -5.89 -12.76
N LEU A 618 54.29 -7.21 -12.94
CA LEU A 618 54.43 -7.83 -14.27
C LEU A 618 53.21 -7.57 -15.15
N PHE A 619 52.00 -7.72 -14.61
CA PHE A 619 50.74 -7.56 -15.37
C PHE A 619 50.14 -6.14 -15.31
N ARG A 620 50.84 -5.16 -14.71
CA ARG A 620 50.36 -3.79 -14.46
C ARG A 620 48.94 -3.75 -13.87
N LEU A 621 48.66 -4.65 -12.93
CA LEU A 621 47.34 -4.81 -12.32
C LEU A 621 46.98 -3.59 -11.47
N GLY A 622 45.88 -2.91 -11.80
CA GLY A 622 45.37 -1.74 -11.07
C GLY A 622 45.90 -0.39 -11.55
N GLN A 623 46.59 -0.31 -12.69
CA GLN A 623 46.92 0.96 -13.35
C GLN A 623 45.98 1.23 -14.52
N GLU A 624 45.63 2.50 -14.71
CA GLU A 624 44.78 3.00 -15.81
C GLU A 624 45.37 2.67 -17.19
N PRO A 625 44.54 2.43 -18.22
CA PRO A 625 44.93 2.77 -19.57
C PRO A 625 45.04 4.30 -19.66
N ARG A 626 46.19 4.84 -20.04
CA ARG A 626 46.34 6.30 -20.24
C ARG A 626 45.32 6.78 -21.28
N GLU A 627 44.32 7.53 -20.86
CA GLU A 627 43.44 8.24 -21.78
C GLU A 627 44.15 9.47 -22.36
N LYS A 628 44.01 9.61 -23.68
CA LYS A 628 44.59 10.63 -24.54
C LYS A 628 44.43 12.04 -23.96
N SER A 629 45.53 12.72 -23.65
CA SER A 629 45.51 14.16 -23.48
C SER A 629 45.14 14.84 -24.82
N VAL A 630 44.15 15.72 -24.75
CA VAL A 630 43.54 16.54 -25.82
C VAL A 630 44.56 17.07 -26.86
N PRO A 631 44.23 17.10 -28.17
CA PRO A 631 45.16 17.54 -29.22
C PRO A 631 45.38 19.06 -29.16
N GLY A 632 46.62 19.47 -28.97
CA GLY A 632 47.02 20.87 -28.94
C GLY A 632 48.52 21.06 -29.06
N GLY A 633 49.13 20.62 -30.15
CA GLY A 633 50.55 20.88 -30.43
C GLY A 633 51.10 19.98 -31.52
N ARG A 634 51.64 20.57 -32.57
CA ARG A 634 52.09 19.92 -33.80
C ARG A 634 53.50 19.33 -33.62
N MET A 635 53.70 18.18 -34.29
CA MET A 635 54.95 17.61 -34.82
C MET A 635 55.85 16.71 -33.95
N GLU A 636 56.10 15.53 -34.56
CA GLU A 636 57.25 14.63 -34.46
C GLU A 636 57.28 13.62 -33.30
N GLY A 637 56.74 12.42 -33.57
CA GLY A 637 56.91 11.24 -32.73
C GLY A 637 55.93 10.08 -33.00
N GLU A 638 55.48 9.89 -34.25
CA GLU A 638 54.64 8.73 -34.63
C GLU A 638 55.57 7.60 -35.09
N GLU A 639 56.11 6.79 -34.19
CA GLU A 639 56.74 5.50 -34.58
C GLU A 639 56.82 4.43 -33.46
N GLU A 640 56.38 4.70 -32.21
CA GLU A 640 56.43 3.70 -31.11
C GLU A 640 55.05 3.27 -30.54
N GLU A 641 53.91 3.72 -31.07
CA GLU A 641 52.60 3.56 -30.41
C GLU A 641 51.61 2.57 -31.08
N GLU A 642 52.07 1.60 -31.88
CA GLU A 642 51.20 0.60 -32.54
C GLU A 642 51.19 -0.82 -31.94
N GLU A 643 51.86 -1.09 -30.82
CA GLU A 643 51.90 -2.44 -30.20
C GLU A 643 51.15 -2.55 -28.84
N GLU A 644 49.98 -1.91 -28.69
CA GLU A 644 49.00 -2.36 -27.67
C GLU A 644 47.98 -3.29 -28.33
N GLU A 645 48.40 -4.53 -28.59
CA GLU A 645 47.53 -5.62 -29.03
C GLU A 645 46.34 -5.78 -28.07
N GLU A 646 45.15 -6.00 -28.64
CA GLU A 646 43.89 -6.23 -27.93
C GLU A 646 44.00 -7.38 -26.91
N ILE A 647 44.30 -7.05 -25.66
CA ILE A 647 44.22 -7.99 -24.54
C ILE A 647 42.78 -8.53 -24.47
N SER A 648 42.62 -9.83 -24.71
CA SER A 648 41.31 -10.48 -24.78
C SER A 648 40.57 -10.33 -23.46
N GLN A 649 39.25 -10.12 -23.51
CA GLN A 649 38.40 -9.92 -22.32
C GLN A 649 38.57 -11.04 -21.28
N TRP A 650 38.84 -12.26 -21.75
CA TRP A 650 39.17 -13.42 -20.91
C TRP A 650 40.42 -13.22 -20.05
N GLU A 651 41.42 -12.51 -20.57
CA GLU A 651 42.68 -12.24 -19.88
C GLU A 651 42.50 -11.16 -18.80
N LYS A 652 41.64 -10.16 -19.08
CA LYS A 652 41.25 -9.14 -18.10
C LYS A 652 40.54 -9.76 -16.90
N GLU A 653 39.64 -10.72 -17.12
CA GLU A 653 38.97 -11.44 -16.01
C GLU A 653 39.95 -12.22 -15.14
N LYS A 654 40.96 -12.87 -15.73
CA LYS A 654 41.96 -13.65 -14.97
C LYS A 654 42.94 -12.75 -14.22
N ARG A 655 43.26 -11.59 -14.79
CA ARG A 655 43.99 -10.51 -14.13
C ARG A 655 43.20 -10.00 -12.90
N ASP A 656 41.91 -9.73 -13.06
CA ASP A 656 41.04 -9.31 -11.96
C ASP A 656 40.91 -10.38 -10.88
N ASP A 657 40.80 -11.66 -11.26
CA ASP A 657 40.79 -12.78 -10.31
C ASP A 657 42.07 -12.83 -9.47
N LEU A 658 43.24 -12.59 -10.08
CA LEU A 658 44.52 -12.52 -9.38
C LEU A 658 44.58 -11.31 -8.44
N TYR A 659 44.07 -10.14 -8.87
CA TYR A 659 44.00 -8.95 -8.02
C TYR A 659 43.05 -9.15 -6.82
N LYS A 660 41.88 -9.76 -7.04
CA LYS A 660 40.96 -10.15 -5.96
C LYS A 660 41.62 -11.11 -4.98
N ALA A 661 42.39 -12.09 -5.47
CA ALA A 661 43.14 -13.00 -4.62
C ALA A 661 44.21 -12.27 -3.79
N TYR A 662 44.89 -11.28 -4.37
CA TYR A 662 45.83 -10.42 -3.65
C TYR A 662 45.14 -9.55 -2.58
N ILE A 663 44.02 -8.90 -2.89
CA ILE A 663 43.22 -8.16 -1.91
C ILE A 663 42.77 -9.09 -0.78
N ALA A 664 42.30 -10.30 -1.10
CA ALA A 664 41.89 -11.28 -0.08
C ALA A 664 43.07 -11.77 0.78
N PHE A 665 44.29 -11.80 0.23
CA PHE A 665 45.51 -12.08 0.98
C PHE A 665 45.85 -10.94 1.94
N GLU A 666 45.92 -9.69 1.45
CA GLU A 666 46.21 -8.52 2.30
C GLU A 666 45.09 -8.24 3.31
N LYS A 667 43.82 -8.53 3.02
CA LYS A 667 42.73 -8.44 4.02
C LYS A 667 42.88 -9.46 5.16
N ARG A 668 43.42 -10.65 4.86
CA ARG A 668 43.60 -11.70 5.88
C ARG A 668 44.84 -11.47 6.74
N ARG A 669 45.90 -10.88 6.17
CA ARG A 669 47.26 -10.88 6.76
C ARG A 669 48.02 -9.57 6.64
N GLY A 670 47.43 -8.53 6.03
CA GLY A 670 48.05 -7.23 5.79
C GLY A 670 47.87 -6.25 6.94
N ASP A 671 48.68 -5.19 6.92
CA ASP A 671 48.61 -4.09 7.88
C ASP A 671 47.42 -3.17 7.57
N LYS A 672 46.80 -2.63 8.63
CA LYS A 672 45.56 -1.84 8.53
C LYS A 672 45.66 -0.67 7.53
N ALA A 673 46.79 0.03 7.51
CA ALA A 673 47.04 1.14 6.57
C ALA A 673 47.09 0.67 5.11
N GLY A 674 47.75 -0.46 4.83
CA GLY A 674 47.80 -1.03 3.48
C GLY A 674 46.44 -1.52 2.98
N ILE A 675 45.56 -1.95 3.89
CA ILE A 675 44.19 -2.33 3.55
C ILE A 675 43.35 -1.10 3.19
N GLU A 676 43.48 -0.01 3.96
CA GLU A 676 42.77 1.24 3.71
C GLU A 676 43.12 1.83 2.34
N ASP A 677 44.41 1.89 1.99
CA ASP A 677 44.88 2.39 0.69
C ASP A 677 44.34 1.57 -0.50
N ILE A 678 44.32 0.24 -0.38
CA ILE A 678 43.82 -0.66 -1.43
C ILE A 678 42.29 -0.53 -1.59
N VAL A 679 41.56 -0.35 -0.49
CA VAL A 679 40.10 -0.18 -0.52
C VAL A 679 39.72 1.15 -1.18
N ILE A 680 40.40 2.23 -0.83
CA ILE A 680 40.15 3.56 -1.42
C ILE A 680 40.45 3.54 -2.93
N ALA A 681 41.57 2.93 -3.35
CA ALA A 681 41.89 2.77 -4.76
C ALA A 681 40.82 1.97 -5.52
N GLY A 682 40.28 0.90 -4.91
CA GLY A 682 39.18 0.11 -5.50
C GLY A 682 37.88 0.90 -5.62
N GLN A 683 37.51 1.66 -4.58
CA GLN A 683 36.31 2.50 -4.58
C GLN A 683 36.41 3.65 -5.60
N ARG A 684 37.58 4.30 -5.73
CA ARG A 684 37.82 5.34 -6.73
C ARG A 684 37.55 4.83 -8.16
N ALA A 685 38.12 3.68 -8.52
CA ALA A 685 37.92 3.09 -9.83
C ALA A 685 36.44 2.73 -10.11
N GLU A 686 35.68 2.36 -9.09
CA GLU A 686 34.25 2.09 -9.21
C GLU A 686 33.44 3.37 -9.46
N TYR A 687 33.67 4.42 -8.67
CA TYR A 687 32.97 5.69 -8.84
C TYR A 687 33.31 6.36 -10.17
N GLU A 688 34.56 6.28 -10.62
CA GLU A 688 34.96 6.80 -11.94
C GLU A 688 34.28 6.06 -13.08
N ARG A 689 34.14 4.73 -12.98
CA ARG A 689 33.39 3.95 -13.97
C ARG A 689 31.91 4.35 -14.00
N ARG A 690 31.29 4.57 -12.83
CA ARG A 690 29.89 5.01 -12.74
C ARG A 690 29.70 6.38 -13.38
N VAL A 691 30.59 7.32 -13.06
CA VAL A 691 30.58 8.68 -13.60
C VAL A 691 30.86 8.70 -15.11
N ALA A 692 31.76 7.85 -15.61
CA ALA A 692 32.04 7.74 -17.04
C ALA A 692 30.85 7.12 -17.81
N ALA A 693 30.10 6.22 -17.17
CA ALA A 693 28.91 5.61 -17.75
C ALA A 693 27.72 6.60 -17.81
N ASP A 694 27.50 7.37 -16.74
CA ASP A 694 26.49 8.42 -16.69
C ASP A 694 27.03 9.70 -16.03
N PRO A 695 27.49 10.68 -16.85
CA PRO A 695 27.97 11.96 -16.36
C PRO A 695 26.90 12.81 -15.67
N THR A 696 25.61 12.51 -15.88
CA THR A 696 24.47 13.25 -15.31
C THR A 696 23.94 12.66 -14.00
N ASP A 697 24.51 11.54 -13.52
CA ASP A 697 24.26 11.02 -12.18
C ASP A 697 24.98 11.89 -11.13
N TYR A 698 24.32 12.98 -10.73
CA TYR A 698 24.84 13.87 -9.68
C TYR A 698 24.98 13.19 -8.32
N ASP A 699 24.23 12.12 -8.04
CA ASP A 699 24.34 11.39 -6.77
C ASP A 699 25.65 10.56 -6.74
N ALA A 700 26.07 9.96 -7.87
CA ALA A 700 27.42 9.37 -7.99
C ALA A 700 28.53 10.41 -7.80
N TRP A 701 28.38 11.61 -8.36
CA TRP A 701 29.34 12.70 -8.14
C TRP A 701 29.39 13.15 -6.68
N PHE A 702 28.25 13.19 -5.97
CA PHE A 702 28.21 13.48 -4.54
C PHE A 702 28.95 12.44 -3.70
N GLU A 703 28.70 11.16 -3.98
CA GLU A 703 29.38 10.05 -3.30
C GLU A 703 30.89 10.08 -3.55
N TYR A 704 31.29 10.34 -4.81
CA TYR A 704 32.70 10.41 -5.18
C TYR A 704 33.43 11.56 -4.47
N ALA A 705 32.86 12.76 -4.51
CA ALA A 705 33.46 13.92 -3.87
C ALA A 705 33.59 13.73 -2.35
N LYS A 706 32.54 13.18 -1.71
CA LYS A 706 32.55 12.93 -0.26
C LYS A 706 33.59 11.88 0.14
N MET A 707 33.79 10.83 -0.66
CA MET A 707 34.81 9.81 -0.40
C MET A 707 36.21 10.42 -0.39
N GLU A 708 36.52 11.30 -1.35
CA GLU A 708 37.81 12.01 -1.38
C GLU A 708 37.97 13.01 -0.23
N GLU A 709 36.88 13.67 0.21
CA GLU A 709 36.88 14.51 1.42
C GLU A 709 37.21 13.70 2.68
N ASP A 710 36.57 12.53 2.85
CA ASP A 710 36.80 11.65 3.99
C ASP A 710 38.23 11.09 4.00
N ASN A 711 38.78 10.75 2.83
CA ASN A 711 40.19 10.34 2.67
C ASN A 711 41.15 11.45 3.10
N GLN A 712 40.89 12.69 2.68
CA GLN A 712 41.67 13.85 3.09
C GLN A 712 41.63 14.04 4.62
N ALA A 713 40.48 13.85 5.25
CA ALA A 713 40.31 13.96 6.71
C ALA A 713 40.98 12.82 7.50
N GLY A 714 41.06 11.61 6.93
CA GLY A 714 41.68 10.43 7.53
C GLY A 714 43.21 10.48 7.62
N SER A 715 43.87 11.31 6.78
CA SER A 715 45.32 11.53 6.77
C SER A 715 45.82 12.42 7.94
N GLY A 716 45.37 12.13 9.16
CA GLY A 716 45.67 12.88 10.36
C GLY A 716 47.05 12.60 10.97
N SER A 717 48.17 12.82 10.27
CA SER A 717 49.46 13.09 10.94
C SER A 717 50.56 13.69 10.04
N SER A 718 51.03 14.86 10.45
CA SER A 718 52.34 15.48 10.26
C SER A 718 52.89 15.77 8.84
N SER A 719 52.92 17.08 8.56
CA SER A 719 53.98 17.83 7.87
C SER A 719 54.12 17.70 6.35
N ALA A 720 53.90 18.85 5.69
CA ALA A 720 54.71 19.36 4.58
C ALA A 720 54.61 18.67 3.20
N ALA A 721 53.49 18.05 2.85
CA ALA A 721 53.12 17.73 1.46
C ALA A 721 51.80 18.43 1.07
N VAL A 722 51.73 19.76 1.25
CA VAL A 722 50.52 20.60 1.09
C VAL A 722 50.22 20.95 -0.39
N GLY A 723 50.59 20.09 -1.34
CA GLY A 723 50.45 20.38 -2.77
C GLY A 723 49.26 19.71 -3.46
N ASP A 724 49.16 18.38 -3.33
CA ASP A 724 48.55 17.57 -4.40
C ASP A 724 47.19 16.96 -4.02
N ASP A 725 47.02 16.44 -2.80
CA ASP A 725 45.79 15.70 -2.46
C ASP A 725 44.55 16.58 -2.34
N GLY A 726 44.70 17.84 -1.92
CA GLY A 726 43.57 18.75 -1.94
C GLY A 726 43.21 19.23 -3.36
N ASN A 727 44.11 19.15 -4.34
CA ASN A 727 43.75 19.47 -5.73
C ASN A 727 42.83 18.40 -6.33
N LYS A 728 42.93 17.13 -5.89
CA LYS A 728 42.08 16.04 -6.37
C LYS A 728 40.60 16.25 -6.03
N VAL A 729 40.28 16.60 -4.78
CA VAL A 729 38.88 16.92 -4.38
C VAL A 729 38.32 18.07 -5.22
N ARG A 730 39.16 19.10 -5.46
CA ARG A 730 38.78 20.24 -6.30
C ARG A 730 38.56 19.82 -7.75
N GLU A 731 39.43 19.00 -8.30
CA GLU A 731 39.31 18.47 -9.66
C GLU A 731 38.01 17.67 -9.81
N VAL A 732 37.65 16.84 -8.83
CA VAL A 732 36.37 16.10 -8.81
C VAL A 732 35.19 17.07 -8.83
N TYR A 733 35.19 18.10 -7.98
CA TYR A 733 34.14 19.11 -8.00
C TYR A 733 34.11 19.91 -9.32
N GLU A 734 35.26 20.28 -9.88
CA GLU A 734 35.37 21.05 -11.14
C GLU A 734 34.95 20.23 -12.37
N ARG A 735 35.22 18.92 -12.37
CA ARG A 735 34.70 17.97 -13.35
C ARG A 735 33.19 17.80 -13.20
N ALA A 736 32.70 17.67 -11.97
CA ALA A 736 31.28 17.50 -11.71
C ALA A 736 30.46 18.75 -12.12
N ILE A 737 30.95 19.96 -11.87
CA ILE A 737 30.25 21.19 -12.29
C ILE A 737 30.26 21.43 -13.80
N SER A 738 31.22 20.85 -14.53
CA SER A 738 31.30 20.99 -15.99
C SER A 738 30.14 20.26 -16.69
N ASN A 739 29.52 19.29 -16.03
CA ASN A 739 28.35 18.57 -16.52
C ASN A 739 27.05 19.32 -16.16
N VAL A 740 26.66 20.25 -17.03
CA VAL A 740 25.41 21.02 -16.87
C VAL A 740 24.19 20.13 -17.23
N PRO A 741 23.07 20.19 -16.47
CA PRO A 741 21.86 19.43 -16.80
C PRO A 741 21.39 19.64 -18.25
N PRO A 742 21.10 18.56 -19.00
CA PRO A 742 20.80 18.64 -20.44
C PRO A 742 19.43 19.26 -20.75
N SER A 743 18.47 19.21 -19.82
CA SER A 743 17.13 19.80 -19.98
C SER A 743 16.89 20.93 -18.98
N MET A 744 16.34 22.05 -19.46
CA MET A 744 15.96 23.20 -18.64
C MET A 744 14.66 22.99 -17.85
N ASP A 745 13.87 21.97 -18.20
CA ASP A 745 12.56 21.72 -17.60
C ASP A 745 12.61 20.73 -16.42
N ASP A 746 13.72 19.99 -16.28
CA ASP A 746 13.90 19.05 -15.16
C ASP A 746 14.31 19.76 -13.87
N LYS A 747 13.28 20.22 -13.14
CA LYS A 747 13.44 20.89 -11.84
C LYS A 747 14.14 20.03 -10.79
N GLN A 748 14.20 18.71 -10.92
CA GLN A 748 14.85 17.83 -9.95
C GLN A 748 16.36 17.77 -10.17
N GLN A 749 16.80 17.57 -11.41
CA GLN A 749 18.22 17.60 -11.77
C GLN A 749 18.85 18.96 -11.48
N TRP A 750 18.17 20.07 -11.82
CA TRP A 750 18.63 21.41 -11.47
C TRP A 750 18.77 21.63 -9.95
N ARG A 751 17.89 21.03 -9.13
CA ARG A 751 18.05 21.10 -7.66
C ARG A 751 19.28 20.33 -7.19
N ARG A 752 19.51 19.11 -7.70
CA ARG A 752 20.68 18.27 -7.36
C ARG A 752 21.98 18.95 -7.77
N TYR A 753 22.02 19.46 -9.00
CA TYR A 753 23.14 20.21 -9.53
C TYR A 753 23.46 21.46 -8.69
N ILE A 754 22.45 22.25 -8.28
CA ILE A 754 22.69 23.41 -7.40
C ILE A 754 23.19 22.98 -6.01
N TYR A 755 22.75 21.82 -5.50
CA TYR A 755 23.32 21.30 -4.27
C TYR A 755 24.81 21.00 -4.42
N LEU A 756 25.25 20.47 -5.56
CA LEU A 756 26.68 20.21 -5.83
C LEU A 756 27.51 21.49 -5.73
N TRP A 757 27.01 22.59 -6.31
CA TRP A 757 27.60 23.91 -6.14
C TRP A 757 27.64 24.40 -4.69
N ILE A 758 26.57 24.16 -3.92
CA ILE A 758 26.54 24.51 -2.49
C ILE A 758 27.57 23.70 -1.71
N TYR A 759 27.69 22.39 -1.97
CA TYR A 759 28.68 21.54 -1.30
C TYR A 759 30.10 21.96 -1.66
N TYR A 760 30.39 22.26 -2.93
CA TYR A 760 31.70 22.79 -3.33
C TYR A 760 32.05 24.10 -2.61
N ALA A 761 31.09 25.03 -2.52
CA ALA A 761 31.30 26.29 -1.81
C ALA A 761 31.49 26.08 -0.29
N VAL A 762 30.75 25.14 0.31
CA VAL A 762 30.90 24.78 1.73
C VAL A 762 32.24 24.07 1.98
N TYR A 763 32.73 23.25 1.06
CA TYR A 763 34.04 22.61 1.15
C TYR A 763 35.17 23.66 1.15
N GLU A 764 35.15 24.60 0.19
CA GLU A 764 36.13 25.69 0.15
C GLU A 764 36.03 26.59 1.40
N GLU A 765 34.82 26.82 1.93
CA GLU A 765 34.60 27.59 3.16
C GLU A 765 35.08 26.87 4.44
N MET A 766 34.70 25.61 4.66
CA MET A 766 34.93 24.91 5.93
C MET A 766 36.28 24.20 5.98
N HIS A 767 36.66 23.50 4.92
CA HIS A 767 37.87 22.66 4.89
C HIS A 767 39.10 23.48 4.53
N ARG A 768 39.01 24.30 3.47
CA ARG A 768 40.14 25.13 3.01
C ARG A 768 40.19 26.52 3.61
N ARG A 769 39.07 27.01 4.15
CA ARG A 769 38.92 28.37 4.69
C ARG A 769 39.24 29.47 3.66
N ASP A 770 39.15 29.16 2.37
CA ASP A 770 39.26 30.14 1.28
C ASP A 770 37.89 30.75 1.02
N LEU A 771 37.59 31.80 1.78
CA LEU A 771 36.33 32.51 1.64
C LEU A 771 36.22 33.08 0.23
N ASP A 772 37.29 33.67 -0.33
CA ASP A 772 37.31 34.38 -1.62
C ASP A 772 36.92 33.49 -2.80
N ARG A 773 37.43 32.26 -2.84
CA ARG A 773 37.01 31.27 -3.83
C ARG A 773 35.54 30.90 -3.63
N ALA A 774 35.08 30.67 -2.40
CA ALA A 774 33.68 30.32 -2.14
C ALA A 774 32.68 31.37 -2.65
N SER A 775 33.00 32.68 -2.59
CA SER A 775 32.14 33.71 -3.21
C SER A 775 32.13 33.60 -4.73
N LYS A 776 33.29 33.40 -5.37
CA LYS A 776 33.35 33.21 -6.83
C LYS A 776 32.53 32.00 -7.28
N VAL A 777 32.54 30.93 -6.50
CA VAL A 777 31.72 29.72 -6.75
C VAL A 777 30.23 30.04 -6.65
N TYR A 778 29.80 30.78 -5.63
CA TYR A 778 28.40 31.23 -5.54
C TYR A 778 28.01 32.18 -6.67
N ASP A 779 28.86 33.14 -7.03
CA ASP A 779 28.62 34.09 -8.11
C ASP A 779 28.48 33.36 -9.47
N ALA A 780 29.39 32.43 -9.76
CA ALA A 780 29.34 31.61 -10.97
C ALA A 780 28.06 30.76 -11.05
N CYS A 781 27.64 30.16 -9.94
CA CYS A 781 26.41 29.40 -9.89
C CYS A 781 25.17 30.29 -10.08
N ILE A 782 25.15 31.48 -9.48
CA ILE A 782 24.06 32.45 -9.64
C ILE A 782 23.94 32.88 -11.10
N ASP A 783 25.04 33.15 -11.80
CA ASP A 783 25.00 33.57 -13.20
C ASP A 783 24.60 32.44 -14.15
N LEU A 784 24.86 31.18 -13.78
CA LEU A 784 24.47 29.99 -14.56
C LEU A 784 22.96 29.67 -14.46
N ILE A 785 22.31 29.97 -13.33
CA ILE A 785 20.90 29.60 -13.10
C ILE A 785 19.95 30.47 -13.95
N PRO A 786 19.03 29.87 -14.72
CA PRO A 786 17.99 30.62 -15.45
C PRO A 786 16.86 31.11 -14.52
N HIS A 787 17.04 32.30 -13.91
CA HIS A 787 16.11 32.84 -12.90
C HIS A 787 14.67 33.11 -13.39
N THR A 788 14.44 33.18 -14.70
CA THR A 788 13.12 33.45 -15.30
C THR A 788 12.22 32.21 -15.33
N LYS A 789 12.78 31.04 -15.60
CA LYS A 789 12.03 29.76 -15.64
C LYS A 789 12.12 28.99 -14.33
N PHE A 790 13.26 29.08 -13.65
CA PHE A 790 13.53 28.33 -12.44
C PHE A 790 14.28 29.20 -11.43
N SER A 791 13.69 29.40 -10.25
CA SER A 791 14.33 30.15 -9.17
C SER A 791 14.54 29.27 -7.95
N PHE A 792 15.72 29.34 -7.34
CA PHE A 792 16.06 28.60 -6.13
C PHE A 792 16.48 29.57 -5.03
N ALA A 793 15.66 29.74 -3.98
CA ALA A 793 15.92 30.76 -2.96
C ALA A 793 17.13 30.44 -2.07
N LYS A 794 17.47 29.16 -1.90
CA LYS A 794 18.48 28.70 -0.93
C LYS A 794 19.89 29.18 -1.27
N ILE A 795 20.24 29.23 -2.56
CA ILE A 795 21.57 29.67 -3.00
C ILE A 795 21.81 31.15 -2.67
N TRP A 796 20.82 32.01 -2.95
CA TRP A 796 20.88 33.44 -2.63
C TRP A 796 21.05 33.68 -1.13
N ILE A 797 20.34 32.90 -0.30
CA ILE A 797 20.44 33.00 1.17
C ILE A 797 21.82 32.54 1.64
N TYR A 798 22.37 31.45 1.12
CA TYR A 798 23.70 30.98 1.52
C TYR A 798 24.82 31.92 1.07
N ALA A 799 24.75 32.44 -0.15
CA ALA A 799 25.68 33.47 -0.63
C ALA A 799 25.62 34.73 0.26
N ALA A 800 24.42 35.18 0.63
CA ALA A 800 24.26 36.31 1.55
C ALA A 800 24.84 35.99 2.95
N LYS A 801 24.61 34.78 3.47
CA LYS A 801 25.20 34.32 4.75
C LYS A 801 26.72 34.25 4.70
N LEU A 802 27.32 33.87 3.57
CA LEU A 802 28.77 33.94 3.36
C LEU A 802 29.27 35.39 3.47
N HIS A 803 28.62 36.35 2.80
CA HIS A 803 29.00 37.77 2.92
C HIS A 803 28.81 38.31 4.34
N ILE A 804 27.76 37.87 5.06
CA ILE A 804 27.58 38.21 6.48
C ILE A 804 28.74 37.65 7.33
N ARG A 805 29.18 36.42 7.08
CA ARG A 805 30.34 35.83 7.77
C ARG A 805 31.65 36.56 7.47
N ARG A 806 31.79 37.15 6.28
CA ARG A 806 32.89 38.06 5.92
C ARG A 806 32.77 39.45 6.54
N MET A 807 31.70 39.73 7.27
CA MET A 807 31.33 41.06 7.77
C MET A 807 31.08 42.11 6.67
N ASP A 808 30.86 41.68 5.42
CA ASP A 808 30.51 42.56 4.31
C ASP A 808 28.99 42.65 4.16
N LEU A 809 28.40 43.51 4.99
CA LEU A 809 26.97 43.77 4.99
C LEU A 809 26.51 44.48 3.71
N ALA A 810 27.37 45.25 3.05
CA ALA A 810 27.01 45.99 1.84
C ALA A 810 26.77 45.05 0.67
N SER A 811 27.68 44.08 0.47
CA SER A 811 27.52 43.07 -0.58
C SER A 811 26.37 42.11 -0.27
N ALA A 812 26.19 41.71 1.00
CA ALA A 812 25.04 40.89 1.41
C ALA A 812 23.69 41.54 1.06
N ARG A 813 23.54 42.84 1.37
CA ARG A 813 22.35 43.65 1.03
C ARG A 813 22.14 43.78 -0.47
N LYS A 814 23.21 44.04 -1.23
CA LYS A 814 23.16 44.14 -2.69
C LYS A 814 22.71 42.83 -3.33
N LEU A 815 23.21 41.70 -2.82
CA LEU A 815 22.89 40.36 -3.31
C LEU A 815 21.43 39.98 -3.00
N LEU A 816 20.96 40.23 -1.77
CA LEU A 816 19.56 40.01 -1.41
C LEU A 816 18.60 40.94 -2.18
N GLY A 817 19.02 42.19 -2.45
CA GLY A 817 18.30 43.12 -3.33
C GLY A 817 18.20 42.62 -4.78
N LYS A 818 19.31 42.12 -5.35
CA LYS A 818 19.32 41.48 -6.69
C LYS A 818 18.39 40.26 -6.72
N ALA A 819 18.41 39.46 -5.66
CA ALA A 819 17.58 38.26 -5.54
C ALA A 819 16.07 38.58 -5.49
N ILE A 820 15.67 39.65 -4.80
CA ILE A 820 14.27 40.12 -4.78
C ILE A 820 13.82 40.53 -6.19
N GLY A 821 14.64 41.29 -6.91
CA GLY A 821 14.30 41.75 -8.26
C GLY A 821 14.15 40.63 -9.28
N LEU A 822 14.95 39.56 -9.17
CA LEU A 822 14.95 38.44 -10.13
C LEU A 822 13.96 37.32 -9.77
N CYS A 823 13.87 36.94 -8.50
CA CYS A 823 13.14 35.74 -8.07
C CYS A 823 11.84 36.03 -7.31
N GLY A 824 11.74 37.18 -6.63
CA GLY A 824 10.52 37.62 -5.93
C GLY A 824 9.91 36.61 -4.94
N LYS A 825 10.68 35.71 -4.31
CA LYS A 825 10.14 34.65 -3.42
C LYS A 825 10.00 35.09 -1.96
N GLU A 826 8.91 34.65 -1.30
CA GLU A 826 8.62 34.90 0.13
C GLU A 826 9.81 34.57 1.06
N ARG A 827 10.50 33.45 0.83
CA ARG A 827 11.61 33.03 1.68
C ARG A 827 12.79 34.03 1.67
N ILE A 828 13.00 34.72 0.55
CA ILE A 828 14.08 35.72 0.44
C ILE A 828 13.70 36.99 1.22
N PHE A 829 12.44 37.43 1.09
CA PHE A 829 11.92 38.56 1.86
C PHE A 829 12.00 38.31 3.37
N THR A 830 11.52 37.15 3.83
CA THR A 830 11.51 36.80 5.25
C THR A 830 12.92 36.71 5.86
N GLU A 831 13.88 36.10 5.16
CA GLU A 831 15.27 36.03 5.64
C GLU A 831 15.98 37.40 5.59
N TYR A 832 15.72 38.22 4.57
CA TYR A 832 16.31 39.56 4.50
C TYR A 832 15.74 40.49 5.58
N ILE A 833 14.43 40.41 5.84
CA ILE A 833 13.81 41.15 6.94
C ILE A 833 14.33 40.65 8.30
N ALA A 834 14.47 39.34 8.50
CA ALA A 834 15.03 38.79 9.73
C ALA A 834 16.48 39.26 9.96
N LEU A 835 17.27 39.37 8.88
CA LEU A 835 18.62 39.93 8.93
C LEU A 835 18.60 41.40 9.38
N GLU A 836 17.81 42.26 8.71
CA GLU A 836 17.75 43.68 9.06
C GLU A 836 17.15 43.92 10.46
N LEU A 837 16.23 43.04 10.91
CA LEU A 837 15.69 43.06 12.26
C LEU A 837 16.77 42.71 13.29
N ALA A 838 17.61 41.72 13.02
CA ALA A 838 18.76 41.38 13.87
C ALA A 838 19.81 42.50 13.92
N LEU A 839 19.92 43.31 12.87
CA LEU A 839 20.76 44.50 12.83
C LEU A 839 20.12 45.73 13.50
N GLY A 840 18.83 45.66 13.87
CA GLY A 840 18.08 46.77 14.47
C GLY A 840 17.67 47.88 13.50
N GLU A 841 17.80 47.67 12.19
CA GLU A 841 17.54 48.68 11.15
C GLU A 841 16.05 48.73 10.76
N VAL A 842 15.22 49.24 11.67
CA VAL A 842 13.74 49.25 11.53
C VAL A 842 13.29 49.94 10.23
N ASN A 843 13.94 51.04 9.82
CA ASN A 843 13.57 51.78 8.60
C ASN A 843 13.78 50.96 7.31
N ARG A 844 14.78 50.07 7.30
CA ARG A 844 14.97 49.14 6.19
C ARG A 844 13.96 48.01 6.23
N CYS A 845 13.67 47.46 7.40
CA CYS A 845 12.60 46.47 7.56
C CYS A 845 11.27 47.00 7.00
N ARG A 846 10.92 48.26 7.28
CA ARG A 846 9.75 48.95 6.70
C ARG A 846 9.78 49.00 5.17
N SER A 847 10.91 49.43 4.61
CA SER A 847 11.09 49.50 3.15
C SER A 847 10.99 48.12 2.49
N LEU A 848 11.51 47.08 3.15
CA LEU A 848 11.45 45.70 2.69
C LEU A 848 10.04 45.13 2.77
N TYR A 849 9.31 45.34 3.87
CA TYR A 849 7.90 44.96 3.96
C TYR A 849 7.05 45.70 2.92
N ALA A 850 7.27 47.00 2.71
CA ALA A 850 6.57 47.75 1.66
C ALA A 850 6.84 47.16 0.26
N ASN A 851 8.08 46.79 -0.04
CA ASN A 851 8.43 46.14 -1.30
C ASN A 851 7.86 44.71 -1.39
N TYR A 852 7.82 43.98 -0.28
CA TYR A 852 7.23 42.64 -0.20
C TYR A 852 5.73 42.68 -0.49
N LEU A 853 5.02 43.65 0.09
CA LEU A 853 3.59 43.84 -0.14
C LEU A 853 3.29 44.34 -1.56
N LYS A 854 4.15 45.15 -2.17
CA LYS A 854 4.04 45.50 -3.60
C LYS A 854 4.19 44.27 -4.51
N ALA A 855 5.11 43.37 -4.18
CA ALA A 855 5.35 42.16 -4.96
C ALA A 855 4.23 41.11 -4.77
N MET A 856 3.68 41.01 -3.55
CA MET A 856 2.64 40.03 -3.19
C MET A 856 1.51 40.66 -2.37
N PRO A 857 0.60 41.45 -2.98
CA PRO A 857 -0.48 42.12 -2.25
C PRO A 857 -1.47 41.17 -1.58
N HIS A 858 -1.63 39.96 -2.13
CA HIS A 858 -2.57 38.92 -1.68
C HIS A 858 -2.11 38.15 -0.43
N ASN A 859 -0.86 38.32 0.02
CA ASN A 859 -0.32 37.53 1.12
C ASN A 859 -0.71 38.11 2.49
N CYS A 860 -1.74 37.55 3.11
CA CYS A 860 -2.25 37.97 4.43
C CYS A 860 -1.21 37.85 5.56
N ARG A 861 -0.32 36.85 5.49
CA ARG A 861 0.72 36.63 6.51
C ARG A 861 1.79 37.72 6.48
N ALA A 862 2.11 38.23 5.30
CA ALA A 862 3.05 39.34 5.14
C ALA A 862 2.53 40.62 5.79
N TRP A 863 1.24 40.94 5.59
CA TRP A 863 0.57 42.06 6.24
C TRP A 863 0.55 41.94 7.76
N ALA A 864 0.19 40.76 8.29
CA ALA A 864 0.20 40.49 9.73
C ALA A 864 1.60 40.66 10.34
N LYS A 865 2.64 40.07 9.72
CA LYS A 865 4.02 40.21 10.21
C LYS A 865 4.56 41.64 10.15
N TYR A 866 4.09 42.45 9.20
CA TYR A 866 4.48 43.86 9.14
C TYR A 866 3.84 44.66 10.29
N ALA A 867 2.59 44.37 10.61
CA ALA A 867 1.93 44.94 11.77
C ALA A 867 2.58 44.48 13.09
N ASP A 868 2.91 43.19 13.22
CA ASP A 868 3.64 42.66 14.38
C ASP A 868 5.00 43.35 14.59
N LEU A 869 5.69 43.69 13.50
CA LEU A 869 6.94 44.46 13.58
C LEU A 869 6.69 45.85 14.20
N GLU A 870 5.71 46.62 13.70
CA GLU A 870 5.44 47.95 14.25
C GLU A 870 4.91 47.89 15.68
N LYS A 871 4.14 46.84 16.04
CA LYS A 871 3.77 46.53 17.44
C LYS A 871 5.00 46.33 18.30
N SER A 872 5.99 45.56 17.83
CA SER A 872 7.24 45.32 18.57
C SER A 872 8.13 46.57 18.73
N VAL A 873 8.00 47.55 17.82
CA VAL A 873 8.69 48.84 17.89
C VAL A 873 7.95 49.84 18.80
N GLY A 874 6.69 49.56 19.15
CA GLY A 874 5.83 50.43 19.96
C GLY A 874 5.14 51.55 19.17
N GLU A 875 5.20 51.51 17.84
CA GLU A 875 4.59 52.52 16.96
C GLU A 875 3.15 52.12 16.60
N ILE A 876 2.27 52.22 17.60
CA ILE A 876 0.88 51.76 17.57
C ILE A 876 0.10 52.41 16.41
N GLU A 877 0.28 53.71 16.18
CA GLU A 877 -0.41 54.44 15.09
C GLU A 877 -0.03 53.94 13.70
N ARG A 878 1.24 53.54 13.50
CA ARG A 878 1.68 52.93 12.23
C ARG A 878 1.14 51.52 12.06
N CYS A 879 1.09 50.75 13.13
CA CYS A 879 0.47 49.42 13.12
C CYS A 879 -0.99 49.51 12.66
N ARG A 880 -1.77 50.44 13.24
CA ARG A 880 -3.14 50.75 12.82
C ARG A 880 -3.22 51.15 11.35
N ALA A 881 -2.36 52.06 10.91
CA ALA A 881 -2.33 52.49 9.51
C ALA A 881 -2.05 51.31 8.55
N ILE A 882 -1.20 50.35 8.93
CA ILE A 882 -0.93 49.15 8.13
C ILE A 882 -2.16 48.26 8.04
N TYR A 883 -2.86 48.01 9.15
CA TYR A 883 -4.09 47.24 9.13
C TYR A 883 -5.19 47.93 8.32
N GLU A 884 -5.36 49.26 8.45
CA GLU A 884 -6.29 50.03 7.61
C GLU A 884 -5.95 49.96 6.12
N LEU A 885 -4.65 50.05 5.77
CA LEU A 885 -4.19 49.87 4.40
C LEU A 885 -4.48 48.46 3.88
N ALA A 886 -4.29 47.43 4.71
CA ALA A 886 -4.56 46.05 4.36
C ALA A 886 -6.06 45.82 4.09
N VAL A 887 -6.93 46.36 4.95
CA VAL A 887 -8.39 46.29 4.83
C VAL A 887 -8.94 47.12 3.66
N ALA A 888 -8.22 48.16 3.24
CA ALA A 888 -8.56 48.97 2.09
C ALA A 888 -8.17 48.32 0.74
N GLN A 889 -7.31 47.29 0.72
CA GLN A 889 -6.88 46.65 -0.52
C GLN A 889 -8.00 45.82 -1.17
N PRO A 890 -8.37 46.09 -2.43
CA PRO A 890 -9.40 45.32 -3.14
C PRO A 890 -9.00 43.86 -3.41
N ALA A 891 -7.69 43.58 -3.52
CA ALA A 891 -7.18 42.22 -3.73
C ALA A 891 -7.30 41.32 -2.49
N LEU A 892 -7.61 41.92 -1.33
CA LEU A 892 -7.81 41.29 -0.04
C LEU A 892 -9.24 41.56 0.43
N ASP A 893 -10.21 41.24 -0.43
CA ASP A 893 -11.60 41.32 -0.03
C ASP A 893 -11.90 40.18 0.95
N MET A 894 -12.11 40.56 2.21
CA MET A 894 -12.50 39.69 3.35
C MET A 894 -11.57 38.52 3.76
N PRO A 895 -10.25 38.73 3.96
CA PRO A 895 -9.42 37.76 4.66
C PRO A 895 -9.73 37.77 6.16
N GLU A 896 -10.45 36.74 6.62
CA GLU A 896 -10.85 36.55 8.03
C GLU A 896 -9.66 36.70 9.01
N MET A 897 -8.47 36.27 8.59
CA MET A 897 -7.24 36.37 9.38
C MET A 897 -6.82 37.81 9.69
N LEU A 898 -6.92 38.74 8.74
CA LEU A 898 -6.45 40.12 8.95
C LEU A 898 -7.42 40.93 9.80
N TRP A 899 -8.72 40.76 9.59
CA TRP A 899 -9.74 41.39 10.42
C TRP A 899 -9.66 40.92 11.86
N LYS A 900 -9.52 39.60 12.07
CA LYS A 900 -9.33 39.04 13.41
C LYS A 900 -8.07 39.60 14.07
N ASN A 901 -6.92 39.56 13.38
CA ASN A 901 -5.67 40.07 13.96
C ASN A 901 -5.74 41.57 14.29
N TYR A 902 -6.43 42.38 13.48
CA TYR A 902 -6.60 43.81 13.77
C TYR A 902 -7.49 44.06 14.98
N ILE A 903 -8.57 43.28 15.12
CA ILE A 903 -9.46 43.38 16.28
C ILE A 903 -8.77 42.88 17.54
N ASP A 904 -8.10 41.72 17.49
CA ASP A 904 -7.32 41.18 18.60
C ASP A 904 -6.23 42.19 19.03
N PHE A 905 -5.62 42.90 18.08
CA PHE A 905 -4.65 43.97 18.35
C PHE A 905 -5.25 45.13 19.16
N GLU A 906 -6.41 45.67 18.78
CA GLU A 906 -7.03 46.76 19.55
C GLU A 906 -7.53 46.29 20.93
N ILE A 907 -7.93 45.02 21.05
CA ILE A 907 -8.31 44.41 22.35
C ILE A 907 -7.09 44.29 23.26
N ASP A 908 -5.94 43.82 22.74
CA ASP A 908 -4.69 43.69 23.49
C ASP A 908 -4.19 45.03 24.05
N GLU A 909 -4.33 46.11 23.26
CA GLU A 909 -3.92 47.46 23.68
C GLU A 909 -4.95 48.12 24.63
N GLY A 910 -6.09 47.47 24.89
CA GLY A 910 -7.14 47.94 25.79
C GLY A 910 -8.05 49.02 25.18
N GLU A 911 -7.94 49.29 23.88
CA GLU A 911 -8.67 50.35 23.17
C GLU A 911 -10.02 49.83 22.66
N GLY A 912 -10.89 49.46 23.62
CA GLY A 912 -12.18 48.84 23.34
C GLY A 912 -13.14 49.69 22.50
N ASP A 913 -13.00 51.03 22.51
CA ASP A 913 -13.76 51.93 21.63
C ASP A 913 -13.41 51.74 20.15
N ASN A 914 -12.13 51.54 19.82
CA ASN A 914 -11.67 51.30 18.46
C ASN A 914 -12.05 49.89 18.01
N ALA A 915 -11.87 48.88 18.87
CA ALA A 915 -12.30 47.51 18.60
C ALA A 915 -13.81 47.46 18.26
N ARG A 916 -14.65 48.21 18.98
CA ARG A 916 -16.07 48.42 18.63
C ARG A 916 -16.27 49.03 17.26
N ALA A 917 -15.57 50.12 16.96
CA ALA A 917 -15.68 50.77 15.66
C ALA A 917 -15.27 49.82 14.52
N LEU A 918 -14.29 48.93 14.75
CA LEU A 918 -13.88 47.90 13.80
C LEU A 918 -14.93 46.80 13.64
N TYR A 919 -15.53 46.32 14.74
CA TYR A 919 -16.65 45.39 14.67
C TYR A 919 -17.83 46.00 13.91
N GLU A 920 -18.23 47.23 14.21
CA GLU A 920 -19.33 47.91 13.50
C GLU A 920 -19.00 48.14 12.01
N ARG A 921 -17.74 48.46 11.66
CA ARG A 921 -17.30 48.53 10.25
C ARG A 921 -17.33 47.16 9.57
N LEU A 922 -16.88 46.11 10.25
CA LEU A 922 -16.92 44.74 9.74
C LEU A 922 -18.36 44.27 9.54
N LEU A 923 -19.26 44.64 10.46
CA LEU A 923 -20.70 44.36 10.38
C LEU A 923 -21.39 45.14 9.26
N SER A 924 -20.95 46.38 8.98
CA SER A 924 -21.44 47.15 7.82
C SER A 924 -21.03 46.53 6.47
N LYS A 925 -19.94 45.76 6.44
CA LYS A 925 -19.48 45.02 5.26
C LYS A 925 -20.05 43.60 5.20
N THR A 926 -20.20 42.94 6.34
CA THR A 926 -20.61 41.54 6.44
C THR A 926 -21.59 41.31 7.59
N GLY A 927 -22.76 40.76 7.27
CA GLY A 927 -23.80 40.41 8.27
C GLY A 927 -23.58 39.06 8.95
N HIS A 928 -22.41 38.44 8.83
CA HIS A 928 -22.21 37.03 9.18
C HIS A 928 -22.24 36.79 10.70
N VAL A 929 -22.92 35.71 11.12
CA VAL A 929 -23.19 35.39 12.55
C VAL A 929 -21.94 35.32 13.42
N LYS A 930 -20.85 34.76 12.90
CA LYS A 930 -19.62 34.60 13.68
C LYS A 930 -19.03 35.95 14.12
N VAL A 931 -19.24 37.01 13.34
CA VAL A 931 -18.81 38.37 13.70
C VAL A 931 -19.67 38.94 14.82
N TRP A 932 -20.98 38.72 14.76
CA TRP A 932 -21.91 39.11 15.84
C TRP A 932 -21.64 38.38 17.15
N ILE A 933 -21.30 37.08 17.07
CA ILE A 933 -20.94 36.27 18.24
C ILE A 933 -19.63 36.76 18.84
N SER A 934 -18.59 36.98 18.03
CA SER A 934 -17.31 37.47 18.54
C SER A 934 -17.43 38.89 19.11
N TYR A 935 -18.21 39.77 18.49
CA TYR A 935 -18.48 41.10 19.01
C TYR A 935 -19.18 41.06 20.39
N SER A 936 -20.19 40.21 20.52
CA SER A 936 -20.93 40.07 21.78
C SER A 936 -20.08 39.42 22.88
N GLN A 937 -19.21 38.47 22.53
CA GLN A 937 -18.26 37.89 23.46
C GLN A 937 -17.20 38.91 23.92
N PHE A 938 -16.74 39.78 23.02
CA PHE A 938 -15.82 40.88 23.31
C PHE A 938 -16.42 41.87 24.32
N GLU A 939 -17.67 42.30 24.15
CA GLU A 939 -18.33 43.21 25.11
C GLU A 939 -18.42 42.62 26.52
N GLY A 940 -18.45 41.29 26.63
CA GLY A 940 -18.46 40.56 27.90
C GLY A 940 -17.07 40.37 28.54
N THR A 941 -15.99 40.88 27.94
CA THR A 941 -14.63 40.89 28.51
C THR A 941 -14.39 42.14 29.36
N GLU A 942 -13.30 42.16 30.14
CA GLU A 942 -12.94 43.30 31.00
C GLU A 942 -12.62 44.59 30.22
N VAL A 943 -12.24 44.47 28.94
CA VAL A 943 -11.98 45.59 28.01
C VAL A 943 -13.29 46.11 27.39
N GLY A 944 -14.35 45.31 27.40
CA GLY A 944 -15.68 45.67 26.92
C GLY A 944 -16.47 46.51 27.92
N LYS A 945 -17.68 46.96 27.53
CA LYS A 945 -18.55 47.75 28.42
C LYS A 945 -19.24 46.92 29.52
N GLY A 946 -19.08 45.59 29.50
CA GLY A 946 -19.60 44.67 30.51
C GLY A 946 -20.75 43.78 30.00
N ILE A 947 -21.26 42.93 30.89
CA ILE A 947 -22.22 41.84 30.57
C ILE A 947 -23.51 42.38 29.95
N ASP A 948 -24.00 43.55 30.39
CA ASP A 948 -25.23 44.13 29.87
C ASP A 948 -25.07 44.66 28.44
N ALA A 949 -23.89 45.19 28.08
CA ALA A 949 -23.59 45.59 26.71
C ALA A 949 -23.51 44.37 25.78
N ALA A 950 -22.93 43.25 26.24
CA ALA A 950 -22.91 41.99 25.51
C ALA A 950 -24.33 41.45 25.24
N ARG A 951 -25.23 41.59 26.22
CA ARG A 951 -26.64 41.22 26.05
C ARG A 951 -27.33 42.09 25.00
N ASP A 952 -27.04 43.38 24.99
CA ASP A 952 -27.63 44.30 24.02
C ASP A 952 -27.08 44.10 22.61
N THR A 953 -25.80 43.72 22.45
CA THR A 953 -25.28 43.31 21.14
C THR A 953 -25.89 41.99 20.67
N PHE A 954 -26.09 41.00 21.55
CA PHE A 954 -26.81 39.78 21.19
C PHE A 954 -28.26 40.05 20.76
N LYS A 955 -28.96 40.97 21.44
CA LYS A 955 -30.31 41.42 21.01
C LYS A 955 -30.27 42.11 19.66
N ARG A 956 -29.35 43.07 19.45
CA ARG A 956 -29.18 43.76 18.16
C ARG A 956 -28.89 42.77 17.03
N ALA A 957 -28.04 41.78 17.28
CA ALA A 957 -27.74 40.72 16.33
C ALA A 957 -28.98 39.87 16.03
N HIS A 958 -29.76 39.53 17.06
CA HIS A 958 -30.98 38.75 16.91
C HIS A 958 -32.05 39.50 16.09
N ASP A 959 -32.22 40.80 16.34
CA ASP A 959 -33.16 41.64 15.61
C ASP A 959 -32.71 41.89 14.16
N HIS A 960 -31.41 42.12 13.94
CA HIS A 960 -30.84 42.21 12.59
C HIS A 960 -31.06 40.92 11.79
N MET A 961 -30.83 39.75 12.41
CA MET A 961 -31.05 38.45 11.77
C MET A 961 -32.54 38.17 11.52
N LYS A 962 -33.42 38.68 12.38
CA LYS A 962 -34.88 38.64 12.21
C LYS A 962 -35.30 39.49 11.02
N ASP A 963 -34.86 40.74 10.95
CA ASP A 963 -35.20 41.69 9.88
C ASP A 963 -34.62 41.24 8.52
N ALA A 964 -33.43 40.62 8.52
CA ALA A 964 -32.81 40.06 7.33
C ALA A 964 -33.39 38.68 6.91
N GLY A 965 -34.29 38.08 7.70
CA GLY A 965 -34.88 36.77 7.42
C GLY A 965 -33.89 35.59 7.47
N MET A 966 -32.71 35.78 8.10
CA MET A 966 -31.63 34.78 8.18
C MET A 966 -31.89 33.82 9.34
N LYS A 967 -32.83 32.90 9.13
CA LYS A 967 -33.40 32.04 10.18
C LYS A 967 -32.43 31.02 10.78
N GLU A 968 -31.57 30.40 9.97
CA GLU A 968 -30.57 29.42 10.43
C GLU A 968 -29.47 30.06 11.25
N GLU A 969 -29.00 31.18 10.74
CA GLU A 969 -28.00 32.04 11.35
C GLU A 969 -28.44 32.59 12.71
N ARG A 970 -29.73 32.94 12.83
CA ARG A 970 -30.38 33.33 14.08
C ARG A 970 -30.39 32.20 15.13
N VAL A 971 -30.49 30.93 14.72
CA VAL A 971 -30.41 29.79 15.64
C VAL A 971 -29.01 29.68 16.23
N LEU A 972 -27.98 29.77 15.38
CA LEU A 972 -26.58 29.70 15.80
C LEU A 972 -26.23 30.83 16.79
N LEU A 973 -26.78 32.04 16.55
CA LEU A 973 -26.63 33.17 17.46
C LEU A 973 -27.29 32.90 18.82
N LEU A 974 -28.52 32.36 18.83
CA LEU A 974 -29.24 32.05 20.07
C LEU A 974 -28.54 30.94 20.88
N ASP A 975 -27.97 29.94 20.22
CA ASP A 975 -27.16 28.91 20.89
C ASP A 975 -25.90 29.50 21.51
N ALA A 976 -25.22 30.41 20.81
CA ALA A 976 -24.06 31.12 21.35
C ALA A 976 -24.43 32.02 22.53
N TRP A 977 -25.57 32.74 22.46
CA TRP A 977 -26.08 33.55 23.56
C TRP A 977 -26.45 32.68 24.77
N ARG A 978 -27.04 31.51 24.54
CA ARG A 978 -27.32 30.53 25.59
C ARG A 978 -26.05 30.07 26.31
N VAL A 979 -24.98 29.77 25.57
CA VAL A 979 -23.67 29.40 26.16
C VAL A 979 -23.08 30.56 26.95
N PHE A 980 -23.22 31.79 26.47
CA PHE A 980 -22.79 32.99 27.19
C PHE A 980 -23.53 33.17 28.52
N GLU A 981 -24.86 33.08 28.53
CA GLU A 981 -25.66 33.20 29.76
C GLU A 981 -25.41 32.04 30.74
N LYS A 982 -25.10 30.83 30.24
CA LYS A 982 -24.68 29.72 31.11
C LYS A 982 -23.34 29.97 31.80
N THR A 983 -22.44 30.71 31.18
CA THR A 983 -21.07 30.92 31.68
C THR A 983 -20.93 32.18 32.53
N LYS A 984 -21.65 33.26 32.17
CA LYS A 984 -21.53 34.58 32.81
C LYS A 984 -22.85 35.17 33.32
N GLY A 985 -23.99 34.51 33.06
CA GLY A 985 -25.33 35.06 33.29
C GLY A 985 -26.11 34.43 34.44
N ASP A 986 -27.38 34.83 34.52
CA ASP A 986 -28.31 34.50 35.61
C ASP A 986 -29.37 33.49 35.14
N ALA A 987 -29.89 32.65 36.04
CA ALA A 987 -30.89 31.62 35.68
C ALA A 987 -32.16 32.20 35.02
N GLN A 988 -32.56 33.43 35.39
CA GLN A 988 -33.69 34.13 34.77
C GLN A 988 -33.37 34.62 33.35
N SER A 989 -32.14 35.03 33.10
CA SER A 989 -31.68 35.51 31.80
C SER A 989 -31.54 34.35 30.82
N LEU A 990 -31.05 33.20 31.29
CA LEU A 990 -30.99 31.95 30.53
C LEU A 990 -32.39 31.45 30.12
N ALA A 991 -33.35 31.47 31.04
CA ALA A 991 -34.74 31.07 30.75
C ALA A 991 -35.39 31.94 29.67
N LYS A 992 -35.05 33.24 29.61
CA LYS A 992 -35.54 34.14 28.55
C LYS A 992 -34.96 33.79 27.18
N VAL A 993 -33.68 33.42 27.09
CA VAL A 993 -33.05 33.00 25.83
C VAL A 993 -33.62 31.64 25.37
N ASP A 994 -33.81 30.70 26.29
CA ASP A 994 -34.40 29.39 25.99
C ASP A 994 -35.84 29.52 25.44
N ALA A 995 -36.60 30.52 25.90
CA ALA A 995 -37.93 30.81 25.36
C ALA A 995 -37.93 31.40 23.93
N MET A 996 -36.81 31.97 23.46
CA MET A 996 -36.68 32.56 22.12
C MET A 996 -36.27 31.54 21.05
N LEU A 997 -35.92 30.31 21.43
CA LEU A 997 -35.47 29.28 20.49
C LEU A 997 -36.57 28.88 19.50
N PRO A 998 -36.25 28.74 18.20
CA PRO A 998 -37.24 28.44 17.18
C PRO A 998 -37.68 26.98 17.17
N ARG A 999 -38.87 26.77 16.62
CA ARG A 999 -39.39 25.44 16.27
C ARG A 999 -39.13 25.18 14.79
N ARG A 1000 -38.51 24.04 14.46
CA ARG A 1000 -38.18 23.65 13.09
C ARG A 1000 -39.40 23.03 12.40
N VAL A 1001 -39.86 23.62 11.29
CA VAL A 1001 -41.07 23.21 10.54
C VAL A 1001 -40.70 22.89 9.08
N LYS A 1002 -41.30 21.88 8.46
CA LYS A 1002 -40.98 21.44 7.09
C LYS A 1002 -41.93 22.09 6.07
N ARG A 1003 -41.41 22.71 5.00
CA ARG A 1003 -42.20 23.37 3.91
C ARG A 1003 -41.72 22.94 2.52
N LYS A 1004 -42.54 23.13 1.49
CA LYS A 1004 -42.23 22.84 0.07
C LYS A 1004 -42.28 24.14 -0.76
N ARG A 1005 -41.26 24.45 -1.58
CA ARG A 1005 -41.21 25.61 -2.51
C ARG A 1005 -40.94 25.16 -3.96
N MET A 1006 -41.42 25.89 -4.96
CA MET A 1006 -41.14 25.61 -6.38
C MET A 1006 -39.74 26.12 -6.73
N ARG A 1007 -38.92 25.28 -7.34
CA ARG A 1007 -37.55 25.58 -7.81
C ARG A 1007 -37.60 25.99 -9.27
N THR A 1008 -37.09 27.19 -9.56
CA THR A 1008 -36.88 27.72 -10.90
C THR A 1008 -35.38 27.81 -11.20
N ASP A 1009 -34.99 27.64 -12.46
CA ASP A 1009 -33.60 27.84 -12.90
C ASP A 1009 -33.26 29.33 -13.05
N GLU A 1010 -31.97 29.67 -13.25
CA GLU A 1010 -31.49 31.07 -13.40
C GLU A 1010 -32.12 31.82 -14.59
N GLY A 1011 -32.72 31.13 -15.55
CA GLY A 1011 -33.50 31.68 -16.67
C GLY A 1011 -35.01 31.74 -16.45
N GLY A 1012 -35.50 31.40 -15.24
CA GLY A 1012 -36.93 31.44 -14.88
C GLY A 1012 -37.76 30.22 -15.31
N ALA A 1013 -37.15 29.15 -15.84
CA ALA A 1013 -37.87 27.92 -16.19
C ALA A 1013 -38.08 27.03 -14.95
N GLU A 1014 -39.31 26.55 -14.76
CA GLU A 1014 -39.76 25.80 -13.59
C GLU A 1014 -39.26 24.34 -13.61
N LEU A 1015 -38.50 23.94 -12.59
CA LEU A 1015 -37.81 22.64 -12.48
C LEU A 1015 -38.39 21.71 -11.40
N GLY A 1016 -39.46 22.11 -10.71
CA GLY A 1016 -40.20 21.27 -9.75
C GLY A 1016 -40.05 21.69 -8.27
N TRP A 1017 -40.72 20.99 -7.36
CA TRP A 1017 -40.86 21.40 -5.94
C TRP A 1017 -39.76 20.83 -5.03
N GLU A 1018 -39.12 21.70 -4.23
CA GLU A 1018 -38.06 21.43 -3.25
C GLU A 1018 -38.59 21.55 -1.81
N GLU A 1019 -38.37 20.53 -0.98
CA GLU A 1019 -38.71 20.56 0.45
C GLU A 1019 -37.56 21.14 1.27
N TYR A 1020 -37.81 22.18 2.07
CA TYR A 1020 -36.82 22.83 2.94
C TYR A 1020 -37.36 22.96 4.37
N PHE A 1021 -36.45 23.01 5.35
CA PHE A 1021 -36.80 23.27 6.75
C PHE A 1021 -36.84 24.78 6.97
N ASP A 1022 -37.98 25.27 7.44
CA ASP A 1022 -38.21 26.65 7.79
C ASP A 1022 -38.30 26.77 9.32
N TYR A 1023 -37.56 27.70 9.91
CA TYR A 1023 -37.57 27.89 11.37
C TYR A 1023 -38.63 28.91 11.76
N HIS A 1024 -39.50 28.51 12.69
CA HIS A 1024 -40.56 29.37 13.21
C HIS A 1024 -40.19 29.85 14.60
N PHE A 1025 -39.94 31.15 14.74
CA PHE A 1025 -39.67 31.77 16.03
C PHE A 1025 -41.00 32.07 16.74
N PRO A 1026 -41.15 31.76 18.03
CA PRO A 1026 -42.41 31.96 18.76
C PRO A 1026 -42.94 33.41 18.79
N ASN A 1027 -42.07 34.40 18.60
CA ASN A 1027 -42.39 35.84 18.72
C ASN A 1027 -42.55 36.57 17.37
N ASP A 1028 -42.57 35.86 16.24
CA ASP A 1028 -42.74 36.50 14.92
C ASP A 1028 -44.23 36.44 14.49
N GLU A 1029 -44.83 37.61 14.21
CA GLU A 1029 -46.29 37.82 14.06
C GLU A 1029 -46.95 37.05 12.90
N ASP A 1030 -46.17 36.52 11.95
CA ASP A 1030 -46.66 35.79 10.78
C ASP A 1030 -47.35 34.44 11.09
N ALA A 1031 -47.19 33.92 12.30
CA ALA A 1031 -47.86 32.68 12.74
C ALA A 1031 -49.39 32.82 12.81
N ASN A 1032 -49.89 34.02 13.16
CA ASN A 1032 -51.31 34.21 13.48
C ASN A 1032 -52.18 34.55 12.24
N ALA A 1033 -51.58 34.96 11.12
CA ALA A 1033 -52.32 35.28 9.91
C ALA A 1033 -52.94 34.06 9.20
N GLY A 1034 -52.34 32.87 9.35
CA GLY A 1034 -52.82 31.62 8.74
C GLY A 1034 -54.12 31.09 9.33
N ASN A 1035 -54.34 31.31 10.64
CA ASN A 1035 -55.52 30.78 11.34
C ASN A 1035 -56.82 31.48 10.93
N LEU A 1036 -56.76 32.75 10.51
CA LEU A 1036 -57.93 33.52 10.05
C LEU A 1036 -58.49 33.01 8.72
N LYS A 1037 -57.64 32.58 7.78
CA LYS A 1037 -58.06 32.08 6.46
C LYS A 1037 -58.68 30.68 6.49
N ILE A 1038 -58.21 29.82 7.40
CA ILE A 1038 -58.75 28.46 7.59
C ILE A 1038 -60.18 28.53 8.15
N LEU A 1039 -60.45 29.49 9.04
CA LEU A 1039 -61.77 29.70 9.62
C LEU A 1039 -62.80 30.18 8.58
N GLU A 1040 -62.37 31.00 7.63
CA GLU A 1040 -63.20 31.47 6.52
C GLU A 1040 -63.57 30.35 5.52
N MET A 1041 -62.63 29.46 5.24
CA MET A 1041 -62.87 28.30 4.36
C MET A 1041 -63.73 27.23 5.02
N ALA A 1042 -63.59 27.03 6.34
CA ALA A 1042 -64.45 26.12 7.10
C ALA A 1042 -65.92 26.58 7.12
N ALA A 1043 -66.17 27.91 7.19
CA ALA A 1043 -67.52 28.46 7.12
C ALA A 1043 -68.20 28.22 5.75
N LYS A 1044 -67.44 28.38 4.66
CA LYS A 1044 -67.92 28.10 3.29
C LYS A 1044 -68.19 26.61 3.05
N TRP A 1045 -67.35 25.74 3.60
CA TRP A 1045 -67.55 24.29 3.51
C TRP A 1045 -68.82 23.84 4.22
N LYS A 1046 -69.12 24.41 5.39
CA LYS A 1046 -70.34 24.11 6.15
C LYS A 1046 -71.62 24.52 5.42
N GLN A 1047 -71.60 25.65 4.70
CA GLN A 1047 -72.73 26.08 3.85
C GLN A 1047 -72.93 25.14 2.65
N ALA A 1048 -71.85 24.67 2.03
CA ALA A 1048 -71.92 23.73 0.91
C ALA A 1048 -72.44 22.34 1.34
N GLN A 1049 -72.22 21.96 2.59
CA GLN A 1049 -72.68 20.70 3.14
C GLN A 1049 -74.17 20.73 3.48
N GLN A 1050 -74.67 21.85 4.00
CA GLN A 1050 -76.12 22.05 4.19
C GLN A 1050 -76.88 22.05 2.87
N ALA A 1051 -76.33 22.63 1.81
CA ALA A 1051 -76.94 22.57 0.47
C ALA A 1051 -76.96 21.15 -0.14
N ARG A 1052 -76.09 20.25 0.34
CA ARG A 1052 -76.04 18.84 -0.10
C ARG A 1052 -77.04 17.97 0.64
N ASP A 1053 -77.21 18.18 1.94
CA ASP A 1053 -78.19 17.45 2.75
C ASP A 1053 -79.63 17.78 2.32
N ASP A 1054 -79.91 19.03 1.93
CA ASP A 1054 -81.22 19.43 1.37
C ASP A 1054 -81.52 18.82 -0.01
N SER A 1055 -80.50 18.32 -0.73
CA SER A 1055 -80.67 17.65 -2.03
C SER A 1055 -80.85 16.13 -1.92
N SER A 1056 -80.43 15.53 -0.80
CA SER A 1056 -80.57 14.08 -0.57
C SER A 1056 -81.92 13.66 0.02
N SER A 1057 -82.76 14.60 0.46
CA SER A 1057 -84.11 14.30 0.96
C SER A 1057 -85.19 14.30 -0.12
N SER A 1058 -84.84 14.48 -1.41
CA SER A 1058 -85.80 14.58 -2.52
C SER A 1058 -85.75 13.44 -3.54
N GLU A 1059 -84.91 12.42 -3.37
CA GLU A 1059 -84.71 11.34 -4.38
C GLU A 1059 -85.26 9.95 -3.99
N GLU A 1060 -86.00 9.80 -2.87
CA GLU A 1060 -86.60 8.51 -2.46
C GLU A 1060 -88.10 8.32 -2.81
N ASP A 1061 -88.77 9.23 -3.56
CA ASP A 1061 -90.24 9.19 -3.73
C ASP A 1061 -90.82 9.09 -5.16
N ASP A 1062 -90.04 8.91 -6.24
CA ASP A 1062 -90.63 8.78 -7.59
C ASP A 1062 -90.01 7.64 -8.43
N SER A 1063 -90.52 6.43 -8.18
CA SER A 1063 -90.54 5.36 -9.18
C SER A 1063 -91.97 4.79 -9.31
N ASP A 1064 -92.87 5.62 -9.83
CA ASP A 1064 -94.10 5.20 -10.52
C ASP A 1064 -94.40 6.22 -11.64
N GLU A 1065 -94.61 5.71 -12.86
CA GLU A 1065 -94.98 6.41 -14.11
C GLU A 1065 -93.98 7.38 -14.79
N GLY A 1066 -93.54 7.04 -16.02
CA GLY A 1066 -93.00 7.99 -17.01
C GLY A 1066 -91.80 7.53 -17.82
#